data_AF-A0A928GM38-F1
#
_entry.id   AF-A0A928GM38-F1
#
_cell.length_a   1.000
_cell.length_b   1.000
_cell.length_c   1.000
_cell.angle_alpha   90.00
_cell.angle_beta   90.00
_cell.angle_gamma   90.00
#
_symmetry.space_group_name_H-M   'P 1'
#
loop_
_entity.id
_entity.type
_entity.pdbx_description
1 polymer ?
#
loop_
_entity_poly.entity_id
_entity_poly.type
_entity_poly.pdbx_seq_one_letter_code
_entity_poly.pdbx_strand_id
1 'polypeptide(L)'
;MKRVLLFFVVSVLAILNCQQLMSQEGEGIKLPIQSTLVSVQGYMDNTADKIADGNYATKFESLESQEVGTTATVTLTDATKLQKVKLYFGNNLYYYCPSKIKLQVSTDNVVWTDVEGSEVALQDAAEYDNATISHVVTINTNGYTAKYVRMEIVEVGNSWFQLYEFEVYRSETVDARTISVSVNDASMGEAYIGTAGITEVTNQTGYVTISAQPAEGYKFINWTVAGEEVSTSAIYSDLEAGDKEYVANFRALKVFNVSVLVNNAEMGSASASQTGEILEDTQVTFTATPVGENKFENWKVNGVIVSLENPYTATITNDIELVANFTDKYPQLTTVPTIYINTEGGVGVTSKEDYVNAYVTVRGAENEEDNITEVLTEIKGRGNSTWGMAKKPYRLKFDEKIKFLGNEAKEKNWVLLANYADKTLMRNALAFETARNMMNFGFTPSVTFVDVVLNGENLGSYMLTDQVEVKKKRVPVTEQETTTTMSDAEITGGYLIEVDGFADSEISWFQTSQGMKVTIKYPKDDEINSDQSAYIANYTQNMENAMFSTNFTDAELGWRKYIDEASMVDWYIACELFGNSDSWWSTYMYKERNDVFKFGPLWDFDIAFNNDNRLGDATTLMMRTYAHDPKTWISRWWQ
;
A
#
# COMPACT_ATOMS: atom_id res chain seq x y z
N MET A 1 -23.92 43.45 32.82
CA MET A 1 -23.65 43.88 31.43
C MET A 1 -22.82 42.81 30.74
N LYS A 2 -23.14 42.50 29.48
CA LYS A 2 -22.63 41.39 28.64
C LYS A 2 -23.22 39.99 28.92
N ARG A 3 -24.47 39.79 28.47
CA ARG A 3 -25.05 38.49 28.04
C ARG A 3 -26.47 38.71 27.49
N VAL A 4 -26.63 39.48 26.41
CA VAL A 4 -27.84 39.48 25.53
C VAL A 4 -27.42 40.16 24.21
N LEU A 5 -26.82 39.44 23.26
CA LEU A 5 -26.68 39.91 21.87
C LEU A 5 -26.26 38.78 20.93
N LEU A 6 -27.08 37.73 20.80
CA LEU A 6 -26.93 36.76 19.69
C LEU A 6 -28.23 35.97 19.47
N PHE A 7 -29.38 36.65 19.33
CA PHE A 7 -30.64 35.98 18.97
C PHE A 7 -31.60 36.87 18.15
N PHE A 8 -31.14 37.98 17.58
CA PHE A 8 -32.04 38.99 16.97
C PHE A 8 -31.66 39.43 15.55
N VAL A 9 -31.00 38.57 14.75
CA VAL A 9 -30.66 38.89 13.34
C VAL A 9 -31.22 37.89 12.32
N VAL A 10 -31.91 36.82 12.73
CA VAL A 10 -32.49 35.85 11.77
C VAL A 10 -33.97 36.12 11.45
N SER A 11 -34.65 37.00 12.19
CA SER A 11 -36.13 37.11 12.11
C SER A 11 -36.65 38.26 11.23
N VAL A 12 -35.82 38.92 10.41
CA VAL A 12 -36.26 40.07 9.60
C VAL A 12 -36.08 39.87 8.08
N LEU A 13 -35.43 38.79 7.62
CA LEU A 13 -35.35 38.47 6.18
C LEU A 13 -36.47 37.55 5.67
N ALA A 14 -37.26 36.93 6.55
CA ALA A 14 -38.36 36.05 6.15
C ALA A 14 -39.67 36.79 5.81
N ILE A 15 -39.76 38.10 6.06
CA ILE A 15 -41.01 38.87 5.94
C ILE A 15 -41.21 39.44 4.52
N LEU A 16 -40.22 39.33 3.61
CA LEU A 16 -40.38 39.82 2.23
C LEU A 16 -40.85 38.78 1.19
N ASN A 17 -40.85 37.48 1.51
CA ASN A 17 -41.26 36.44 0.55
C ASN A 17 -42.67 35.87 0.75
N CYS A 18 -43.43 36.37 1.73
CA CYS A 18 -44.77 35.85 2.01
C CYS A 18 -45.90 36.62 1.29
N GLN A 19 -45.57 37.63 0.48
CA GLN A 19 -46.55 38.44 -0.28
C GLN A 19 -46.72 38.06 -1.75
N GLN A 20 -46.07 36.99 -2.23
CA GLN A 20 -46.16 36.56 -3.63
C GLN A 20 -46.90 35.22 -3.85
N LEU A 21 -47.67 34.77 -2.84
CA LEU A 21 -48.52 33.57 -2.92
C LEU A 21 -50.01 33.92 -2.83
N MET A 22 -50.43 34.95 -3.58
CA MET A 22 -51.84 35.10 -3.94
C MET A 22 -51.97 35.29 -5.46
N SER A 23 -52.64 34.29 -6.06
CA SER A 23 -53.29 34.23 -7.38
C SER A 23 -52.44 34.55 -8.63
N GLN A 24 -51.98 33.49 -9.31
CA GLN A 24 -52.21 33.37 -10.75
C GLN A 24 -52.85 32.01 -11.03
N GLU A 25 -54.12 32.02 -11.40
CA GLU A 25 -54.82 30.84 -11.93
C GLU A 25 -54.04 30.32 -13.16
N GLY A 26 -53.64 29.04 -13.14
CA GLY A 26 -53.02 28.35 -14.29
C GLY A 26 -51.60 27.80 -14.09
N GLU A 27 -50.93 28.06 -12.96
CA GLU A 27 -49.52 27.65 -12.78
C GLU A 27 -49.27 26.17 -12.40
N GLY A 28 -50.26 25.43 -11.87
CA GLY A 28 -50.05 24.05 -11.36
C GLY A 28 -49.35 24.01 -10.00
N ILE A 29 -49.26 22.84 -9.35
CA ILE A 29 -48.54 22.69 -8.06
C ILE A 29 -47.14 22.12 -8.28
N LYS A 30 -46.09 22.85 -7.85
CA LYS A 30 -44.70 22.37 -7.85
C LYS A 30 -44.57 21.20 -6.87
N LEU A 31 -44.02 20.08 -7.34
CA LEU A 31 -43.80 18.86 -6.58
C LEU A 31 -42.45 18.93 -5.84
N PRO A 32 -42.37 18.45 -4.59
CA PRO A 32 -41.09 18.32 -3.90
C PRO A 32 -40.23 17.26 -4.60
N ILE A 33 -38.94 17.56 -4.72
CA ILE A 33 -37.95 16.65 -5.28
C ILE A 33 -37.23 15.96 -4.12
N GLN A 34 -37.31 14.63 -4.08
CA GLN A 34 -36.68 13.80 -3.04
C GLN A 34 -35.17 13.67 -3.25
N SER A 35 -34.75 13.53 -4.50
CA SER A 35 -33.34 13.40 -4.86
C SER A 35 -33.11 13.79 -6.32
N THR A 36 -31.87 14.13 -6.61
CA THR A 36 -31.41 14.46 -7.96
C THR A 36 -30.23 13.58 -8.35
N LEU A 37 -30.07 13.35 -9.65
CA LEU A 37 -28.93 12.66 -10.22
C LEU A 37 -28.64 13.26 -11.60
N VAL A 38 -27.37 13.60 -11.86
CA VAL A 38 -26.90 13.91 -13.21
C VAL A 38 -25.92 12.82 -13.62
N SER A 39 -26.01 12.32 -14.86
CA SER A 39 -25.21 11.17 -15.32
C SER A 39 -23.72 11.48 -15.53
N VAL A 40 -23.32 12.73 -15.33
CA VAL A 40 -21.93 13.19 -15.42
C VAL A 40 -21.54 13.93 -14.14
N GLN A 41 -20.24 13.93 -13.83
CA GLN A 41 -19.72 14.55 -12.61
C GLN A 41 -19.84 16.09 -12.67
N GLY A 42 -20.20 16.69 -11.53
CA GLY A 42 -20.22 18.15 -11.36
C GLY A 42 -18.83 18.75 -11.15
N TYR A 43 -18.64 20.00 -11.57
CA TYR A 43 -17.42 20.77 -11.37
C TYR A 43 -17.44 21.46 -10.00
N MET A 44 -16.48 21.10 -9.14
CA MET A 44 -16.38 21.62 -7.76
C MET A 44 -17.71 21.45 -6.99
N ASP A 45 -18.23 22.52 -6.39
CA ASP A 45 -19.46 22.53 -5.59
C ASP A 45 -20.75 22.65 -6.44
N ASN A 46 -20.65 22.67 -7.77
CA ASN A 46 -21.79 22.73 -8.70
C ASN A 46 -22.36 21.33 -8.97
N THR A 47 -22.80 20.68 -7.90
CA THR A 47 -23.23 19.28 -7.87
C THR A 47 -24.72 19.11 -8.19
N ALA A 48 -25.16 17.86 -8.39
CA ALA A 48 -26.52 17.56 -8.87
C ALA A 48 -27.64 18.03 -7.92
N ASP A 49 -27.38 18.17 -6.63
CA ASP A 49 -28.33 18.69 -5.63
C ASP A 49 -28.78 20.13 -5.93
N LYS A 50 -27.95 20.91 -6.65
CA LYS A 50 -28.23 22.32 -6.97
C LYS A 50 -29.40 22.52 -7.93
N ILE A 51 -29.75 21.52 -8.75
CA ILE A 51 -30.83 21.69 -9.73
C ILE A 51 -32.23 21.66 -9.11
N ALA A 52 -32.37 21.41 -7.81
CA ALA A 52 -33.67 21.29 -7.15
C ALA A 52 -33.67 21.87 -5.73
N ASP A 53 -32.73 22.75 -5.42
CA ASP A 53 -32.60 23.37 -4.09
C ASP A 53 -33.52 24.60 -3.91
N GLY A 54 -34.23 25.01 -4.96
CA GLY A 54 -35.09 26.18 -4.96
C GLY A 54 -34.32 27.50 -5.00
N ASN A 55 -33.00 27.46 -5.17
CA ASN A 55 -32.13 28.61 -5.27
C ASN A 55 -31.63 28.78 -6.70
N TYR A 56 -32.38 29.57 -7.47
CA TYR A 56 -32.11 29.97 -8.86
C TYR A 56 -30.76 30.66 -9.11
N ALA A 57 -29.96 30.97 -8.08
CA ALA A 57 -28.60 31.48 -8.22
C ALA A 57 -27.53 30.35 -8.24
N THR A 58 -27.89 29.14 -7.81
CA THR A 58 -27.00 27.97 -7.86
C THR A 58 -27.29 27.14 -9.11
N LYS A 59 -26.36 26.25 -9.46
CA LYS A 59 -26.45 25.44 -10.67
C LYS A 59 -25.70 24.14 -10.51
N PHE A 60 -26.11 23.15 -11.31
CA PHE A 60 -25.19 22.13 -11.75
C PHE A 60 -24.30 22.66 -12.88
N GLU A 61 -23.04 22.25 -12.88
CA GLU A 61 -22.11 22.50 -13.98
C GLU A 61 -21.27 21.24 -14.20
N SER A 62 -21.27 20.68 -15.41
CA SER A 62 -20.49 19.47 -15.68
C SER A 62 -18.99 19.74 -15.61
N LEU A 63 -18.21 18.75 -15.14
CA LEU A 63 -16.74 18.77 -15.16
C LEU A 63 -16.19 18.71 -16.59
N GLU A 64 -16.86 17.94 -17.45
CA GLU A 64 -16.48 17.70 -18.84
C GLU A 64 -17.49 18.31 -19.83
N SER A 65 -17.13 18.36 -21.11
CA SER A 65 -18.01 18.91 -22.16
C SER A 65 -19.29 18.08 -22.32
N GLN A 66 -20.33 18.71 -22.86
CA GLN A 66 -21.62 18.07 -23.11
C GLN A 66 -21.50 16.82 -24.01
N GLU A 67 -22.23 15.77 -23.65
CA GLU A 67 -22.40 14.57 -24.47
C GLU A 67 -23.87 14.27 -24.72
N VAL A 68 -24.21 13.83 -25.94
CA VAL A 68 -25.54 13.32 -26.26
C VAL A 68 -25.84 12.11 -25.36
N GLY A 69 -27.03 12.09 -24.78
CA GLY A 69 -27.43 11.07 -23.80
C GLY A 69 -27.12 11.43 -22.35
N THR A 70 -26.47 12.58 -22.09
CA THR A 70 -26.36 13.10 -20.71
C THR A 70 -27.75 13.35 -20.14
N THR A 71 -28.02 12.83 -18.94
CA THR A 71 -29.32 12.97 -18.28
C THR A 71 -29.22 13.74 -16.98
N ALA A 72 -30.22 14.57 -16.71
CA ALA A 72 -30.51 15.12 -15.39
C ALA A 72 -31.86 14.55 -14.92
N THR A 73 -31.85 13.81 -13.81
CA THR A 73 -33.00 13.08 -13.26
C THR A 73 -33.39 13.65 -11.92
N VAL A 74 -34.69 13.84 -11.71
CA VAL A 74 -35.29 14.17 -10.42
C VAL A 74 -36.22 13.04 -9.99
N THR A 75 -36.16 12.68 -8.72
CA THR A 75 -37.03 11.69 -8.09
C THR A 75 -38.08 12.41 -7.27
N LEU A 76 -39.34 12.09 -7.52
CA LEU A 76 -40.49 12.55 -6.74
C LEU A 76 -40.73 11.58 -5.58
N THR A 77 -41.36 12.06 -4.51
CA THR A 77 -41.74 11.22 -3.37
C THR A 77 -42.58 10.01 -3.80
N ASP A 78 -43.61 10.28 -4.61
CA ASP A 78 -44.59 9.29 -5.06
C ASP A 78 -44.86 9.40 -6.56
N ALA A 79 -45.29 8.28 -7.15
CA ALA A 79 -45.76 8.28 -8.54
C ALA A 79 -47.03 9.12 -8.65
N THR A 80 -47.02 10.13 -9.51
CA THR A 80 -48.14 11.09 -9.64
C THR A 80 -48.33 11.52 -11.08
N LYS A 81 -49.57 11.86 -11.45
CA LYS A 81 -49.88 12.47 -12.76
C LYS A 81 -49.26 13.86 -12.84
N LEU A 82 -48.46 14.09 -13.87
CA LEU A 82 -47.76 15.35 -14.10
C LEU A 82 -48.56 16.24 -15.05
N GLN A 83 -48.44 17.56 -14.87
CA GLN A 83 -48.98 18.57 -15.77
C GLN A 83 -47.89 19.16 -16.67
N LYS A 84 -46.77 19.59 -16.08
CA LYS A 84 -45.66 20.21 -16.81
C LYS A 84 -44.34 20.11 -16.04
N VAL A 85 -43.25 20.33 -16.75
CA VAL A 85 -41.89 20.47 -16.21
C VAL A 85 -41.35 21.83 -16.65
N LYS A 86 -40.65 22.53 -15.76
CA LYS A 86 -39.87 23.74 -16.08
C LYS A 86 -38.38 23.47 -15.84
N LEU A 87 -37.54 23.84 -16.81
CA LEU A 87 -36.08 23.73 -16.75
C LEU A 87 -35.46 25.10 -16.97
N TYR A 88 -34.55 25.52 -16.10
CA TYR A 88 -34.01 26.87 -16.09
C TYR A 88 -32.53 26.90 -16.49
N PHE A 89 -32.20 27.76 -17.46
CA PHE A 89 -30.87 27.85 -18.08
C PHE A 89 -30.28 29.27 -18.00
N GLY A 90 -28.94 29.32 -17.96
CA GLY A 90 -28.19 30.57 -17.81
C GLY A 90 -28.04 31.39 -19.09
N ASN A 91 -27.45 32.59 -18.96
CA ASN A 91 -27.39 33.67 -19.96
C ASN A 91 -26.58 33.38 -21.25
N ASN A 92 -25.94 32.22 -21.36
CA ASN A 92 -25.09 31.88 -22.50
C ASN A 92 -25.52 30.55 -23.13
N LEU A 93 -26.61 30.61 -23.91
CA LEU A 93 -27.18 29.46 -24.62
C LEU A 93 -26.18 28.78 -25.57
N TYR A 94 -25.23 29.53 -26.12
CA TYR A 94 -24.29 29.00 -27.10
C TYR A 94 -23.22 28.09 -26.45
N TYR A 95 -22.74 28.44 -25.26
CA TYR A 95 -21.65 27.69 -24.61
C TYR A 95 -22.15 26.71 -23.56
N TYR A 96 -23.04 27.11 -22.66
CA TYR A 96 -23.30 26.34 -21.44
C TYR A 96 -24.61 25.54 -21.44
N CYS A 97 -25.37 25.62 -22.53
CA CYS A 97 -26.66 24.96 -22.65
C CYS A 97 -26.62 23.92 -23.77
N PRO A 98 -27.41 22.84 -23.69
CA PRO A 98 -27.62 21.94 -24.81
C PRO A 98 -28.34 22.65 -25.95
N SER A 99 -28.08 22.22 -27.19
CA SER A 99 -28.79 22.74 -28.36
C SER A 99 -30.23 22.22 -28.38
N LYS A 100 -30.44 20.96 -27.98
CA LYS A 100 -31.75 20.32 -27.95
C LYS A 100 -31.85 19.26 -26.84
N ILE A 101 -33.02 19.19 -26.21
CA ILE A 101 -33.32 18.25 -25.12
C ILE A 101 -34.63 17.51 -25.37
N LYS A 102 -34.86 16.42 -24.65
CA LYS A 102 -36.18 15.78 -24.50
C LYS A 102 -36.45 15.40 -23.04
N LEU A 103 -37.71 15.10 -22.73
CA LEU A 103 -38.15 14.65 -21.41
C LEU A 103 -38.59 13.19 -21.43
N GLN A 104 -38.22 12.45 -20.40
CA GLN A 104 -38.60 11.07 -20.16
C GLN A 104 -39.17 10.91 -18.75
N VAL A 105 -40.09 9.96 -18.61
CA VAL A 105 -40.75 9.63 -17.34
C VAL A 105 -40.70 8.14 -17.05
N SER A 106 -40.67 7.79 -15.77
CA SER A 106 -40.73 6.41 -15.29
C SER A 106 -41.42 6.32 -13.93
N THR A 107 -42.05 5.18 -13.65
CA THR A 107 -42.58 4.86 -12.31
C THR A 107 -41.63 3.98 -11.49
N ASP A 108 -40.67 3.30 -12.13
CA ASP A 108 -39.81 2.27 -11.53
C ASP A 108 -38.30 2.54 -11.69
N ASN A 109 -37.92 3.61 -12.39
CA ASN A 109 -36.55 3.98 -12.75
C ASN A 109 -35.84 2.97 -13.69
N VAL A 110 -36.57 2.00 -14.25
CA VAL A 110 -36.05 0.95 -15.14
C VAL A 110 -36.60 1.14 -16.55
N VAL A 111 -37.93 1.24 -16.68
CA VAL A 111 -38.59 1.45 -17.97
C VAL A 111 -38.88 2.93 -18.14
N TRP A 112 -38.31 3.52 -19.19
CA TRP A 112 -38.43 4.94 -19.49
C TRP A 112 -39.30 5.16 -20.72
N THR A 113 -40.24 6.11 -20.59
CA THR A 113 -41.12 6.53 -21.68
C THR A 113 -40.80 7.96 -22.07
N ASP A 114 -40.51 8.20 -23.35
CA ASP A 114 -40.36 9.56 -23.89
C ASP A 114 -41.71 10.29 -23.79
N VAL A 115 -41.70 11.50 -23.23
CA VAL A 115 -42.91 12.34 -23.20
C VAL A 115 -43.15 12.86 -24.61
N GLU A 116 -44.31 12.52 -25.17
CA GLU A 116 -44.68 12.88 -26.53
C GLU A 116 -44.62 14.41 -26.75
N GLY A 117 -43.87 14.84 -27.77
CA GLY A 117 -43.69 16.26 -28.10
C GLY A 117 -42.74 17.04 -27.18
N SER A 118 -41.96 16.36 -26.34
CA SER A 118 -41.04 17.00 -25.39
C SER A 118 -39.68 17.43 -25.97
N GLU A 119 -39.43 17.18 -27.25
CA GLU A 119 -38.20 17.62 -27.91
C GLU A 119 -38.20 19.14 -28.12
N VAL A 120 -37.32 19.85 -27.43
CA VAL A 120 -37.25 21.32 -27.46
C VAL A 120 -35.83 21.77 -27.82
N ALA A 121 -35.70 22.61 -28.84
CA ALA A 121 -34.46 23.32 -29.14
C ALA A 121 -34.35 24.54 -28.22
N LEU A 122 -33.22 24.70 -27.52
CA LEU A 122 -33.11 25.74 -26.48
C LEU A 122 -33.06 27.17 -27.03
N GLN A 123 -32.74 27.34 -28.31
CA GLN A 123 -32.89 28.62 -29.02
C GLN A 123 -34.34 29.12 -29.09
N ASP A 124 -35.32 28.22 -28.93
CA ASP A 124 -36.75 28.53 -28.97
C ASP A 124 -37.35 28.61 -27.54
N ALA A 125 -36.50 28.52 -26.50
CA ALA A 125 -36.93 28.65 -25.11
C ALA A 125 -37.41 30.08 -24.82
N ALA A 126 -38.38 30.22 -23.90
CA ALA A 126 -38.89 31.53 -23.51
C ALA A 126 -37.85 32.31 -22.70
N GLU A 127 -37.68 33.60 -23.00
CA GLU A 127 -36.86 34.50 -22.20
C GLU A 127 -37.39 34.58 -20.75
N TYR A 128 -36.47 34.59 -19.81
CA TYR A 128 -36.72 34.69 -18.38
C TYR A 128 -35.94 35.88 -17.81
N ASP A 129 -36.64 36.84 -17.22
CA ASP A 129 -36.04 38.10 -16.75
C ASP A 129 -35.42 37.92 -15.36
N ASN A 130 -34.20 37.36 -15.31
CA ASN A 130 -33.40 37.21 -14.10
C ASN A 130 -31.91 37.50 -14.40
N ALA A 131 -31.17 38.04 -13.42
CA ALA A 131 -29.76 38.37 -13.60
C ALA A 131 -28.86 37.17 -13.94
N THR A 132 -29.27 35.95 -13.55
CA THR A 132 -28.48 34.72 -13.67
C THR A 132 -29.08 33.69 -14.64
N ILE A 133 -30.42 33.65 -14.72
CA ILE A 133 -31.19 32.78 -15.62
C ILE A 133 -31.78 33.65 -16.73
N SER A 134 -31.63 33.20 -17.97
CA SER A 134 -32.17 33.93 -19.13
C SER A 134 -33.25 33.17 -19.88
N HIS A 135 -33.37 31.85 -19.67
CA HIS A 135 -34.28 31.03 -20.45
C HIS A 135 -34.95 29.97 -19.57
N VAL A 136 -36.23 29.75 -19.83
CA VAL A 136 -37.01 28.67 -19.23
C VAL A 136 -37.64 27.81 -20.33
N VAL A 137 -37.41 26.49 -20.24
CA VAL A 137 -38.09 25.51 -21.08
C VAL A 137 -39.25 24.94 -20.28
N THR A 138 -40.48 25.17 -20.76
CA THR A 138 -41.70 24.60 -20.17
C THR A 138 -42.24 23.50 -21.08
N ILE A 139 -42.30 22.26 -20.58
CA ILE A 139 -42.80 21.09 -21.32
C ILE A 139 -44.08 20.61 -20.64
N ASN A 140 -45.20 20.58 -21.37
CA ASN A 140 -46.42 19.93 -20.90
C ASN A 140 -46.24 18.42 -20.93
N THR A 141 -46.55 17.77 -19.82
CA THR A 141 -46.41 16.32 -19.67
C THR A 141 -47.72 15.59 -19.87
N ASN A 142 -48.77 16.24 -20.40
CA ASN A 142 -50.01 15.61 -20.87
C ASN A 142 -50.65 14.57 -19.91
N GLY A 143 -50.46 14.70 -18.59
CA GLY A 143 -51.00 13.76 -17.60
C GLY A 143 -50.21 12.46 -17.39
N TYR A 144 -48.99 12.32 -17.93
CA TYR A 144 -48.12 11.17 -17.68
C TYR A 144 -47.94 10.95 -16.17
N THR A 145 -48.08 9.69 -15.71
CA THR A 145 -47.81 9.32 -14.31
C THR A 145 -46.35 8.95 -14.16
N ALA A 146 -45.64 9.60 -13.23
CA ALA A 146 -44.22 9.38 -13.03
C ALA A 146 -43.84 9.52 -11.55
N LYS A 147 -42.83 8.74 -11.15
CA LYS A 147 -42.05 8.97 -9.92
C LYS A 147 -40.67 9.53 -10.25
N TYR A 148 -40.13 9.17 -11.41
CA TYR A 148 -38.85 9.63 -11.90
C TYR A 148 -39.08 10.44 -13.17
N VAL A 149 -38.48 11.62 -13.23
CA VAL A 149 -38.56 12.51 -14.38
C VAL A 149 -37.13 12.86 -14.76
N ARG A 150 -36.77 12.65 -16.02
CA ARG A 150 -35.42 13.00 -16.49
C ARG A 150 -35.46 13.80 -17.78
N MET A 151 -34.55 14.75 -17.87
CA MET A 151 -34.18 15.43 -19.09
C MET A 151 -32.98 14.71 -19.71
N GLU A 152 -32.99 14.53 -21.03
CA GLU A 152 -31.89 13.97 -21.81
C GLU A 152 -31.42 14.97 -22.88
N ILE A 153 -30.11 15.18 -22.98
CA ILE A 153 -29.50 15.97 -24.07
C ILE A 153 -29.55 15.14 -25.35
N VAL A 154 -30.25 15.64 -26.38
CA VAL A 154 -30.34 14.98 -27.68
C VAL A 154 -29.49 15.67 -28.75
N GLU A 155 -29.11 16.93 -28.52
CA GLU A 155 -28.14 17.67 -29.33
C GLU A 155 -27.30 18.58 -28.43
N VAL A 156 -25.98 18.45 -28.51
CA VAL A 156 -25.03 19.16 -27.64
C VAL A 156 -24.85 20.62 -28.05
N GLY A 157 -24.53 21.48 -27.09
CA GLY A 157 -23.99 22.82 -27.32
C GLY A 157 -22.47 22.80 -27.51
N ASN A 158 -21.81 23.95 -27.32
CA ASN A 158 -20.37 24.09 -27.62
C ASN A 158 -19.42 23.81 -26.44
N SER A 159 -19.91 23.59 -25.22
CA SER A 159 -19.04 23.47 -24.03
C SER A 159 -19.68 22.66 -22.89
N TRP A 160 -19.42 23.02 -21.63
CA TRP A 160 -19.98 22.38 -20.43
C TRP A 160 -21.51 22.51 -20.32
N PHE A 161 -22.14 21.62 -19.56
CA PHE A 161 -23.59 21.63 -19.31
C PHE A 161 -23.90 22.37 -18.01
N GLN A 162 -24.77 23.38 -18.07
CA GLN A 162 -25.31 24.06 -16.90
C GLN A 162 -26.84 23.94 -16.83
N LEU A 163 -27.35 23.62 -15.65
CA LEU A 163 -28.78 23.62 -15.31
C LEU A 163 -28.97 24.26 -13.94
N TYR A 164 -29.81 25.29 -13.86
CA TYR A 164 -29.98 26.08 -12.63
C TYR A 164 -31.09 25.50 -11.76
N GLU A 165 -32.23 25.15 -12.34
CA GLU A 165 -33.36 24.60 -11.59
C GLU A 165 -34.17 23.65 -12.48
N PHE A 166 -34.74 22.62 -11.86
CA PHE A 166 -35.60 21.60 -12.44
C PHE A 166 -36.85 21.52 -11.58
N GLU A 167 -38.00 21.90 -12.16
CA GLU A 167 -39.27 21.91 -11.46
C GLU A 167 -40.27 20.99 -12.14
N VAL A 168 -40.96 20.19 -11.35
CA VAL A 168 -42.03 19.30 -11.83
C VAL A 168 -43.34 19.77 -11.23
N TYR A 169 -44.38 19.86 -12.05
CA TYR A 169 -45.71 20.31 -11.65
C TYR A 169 -46.76 19.25 -11.95
N ARG A 170 -47.82 19.20 -11.14
CA ARG A 170 -49.04 18.44 -11.42
C ARG A 170 -50.29 19.32 -11.49
N SER A 171 -51.35 18.81 -12.11
CA SER A 171 -52.66 19.46 -12.20
C SER A 171 -53.66 18.84 -11.24
N GLU A 172 -54.50 19.74 -10.71
CA GLU A 172 -55.76 19.57 -10.00
C GLU A 172 -55.74 19.41 -8.48
N THR A 173 -56.70 20.17 -7.95
CA THR A 173 -57.17 20.25 -6.59
C THR A 173 -58.12 19.10 -6.30
N VAL A 174 -58.13 18.61 -5.07
CA VAL A 174 -59.19 17.75 -4.54
C VAL A 174 -60.41 18.56 -4.12
N ASP A 175 -61.55 17.88 -3.97
CA ASP A 175 -62.70 18.44 -3.25
C ASP A 175 -62.25 18.94 -1.87
N ALA A 176 -62.84 20.06 -1.44
CA ALA A 176 -62.54 20.68 -0.15
C ALA A 176 -62.61 19.64 0.98
N ARG A 177 -61.48 19.45 1.67
CA ARG A 177 -61.32 18.51 2.79
C ARG A 177 -60.71 19.17 4.02
N THR A 178 -60.77 18.48 5.14
CA THR A 178 -60.08 18.81 6.38
C THR A 178 -58.90 17.87 6.57
N ILE A 179 -57.70 18.42 6.74
CA ILE A 179 -56.52 17.67 7.14
C ILE A 179 -56.15 18.11 8.55
N SER A 180 -56.06 17.14 9.46
CA SER A 180 -55.53 17.32 10.80
C SER A 180 -54.29 16.46 11.01
N VAL A 181 -53.40 16.93 11.87
CA VAL A 181 -52.26 16.17 12.35
C VAL A 181 -52.33 16.05 13.86
N SER A 182 -51.94 14.88 14.35
CA SER A 182 -51.75 14.61 15.76
C SER A 182 -50.46 13.82 15.96
N VAL A 183 -50.06 13.63 17.20
CA VAL A 183 -48.88 12.85 17.58
C VAL A 183 -49.32 11.74 18.51
N ASN A 184 -48.66 10.59 18.44
CA ASN A 184 -48.96 9.48 19.35
C ASN A 184 -48.72 9.84 20.82
N ASP A 185 -47.76 10.71 21.10
CA ASP A 185 -47.49 11.29 22.42
C ASP A 185 -46.83 12.68 22.26
N ALA A 186 -47.46 13.71 22.82
CA ALA A 186 -47.02 15.11 22.72
C ALA A 186 -45.70 15.41 23.44
N SER A 187 -45.21 14.51 24.29
CA SER A 187 -43.88 14.62 24.88
C SER A 187 -42.75 14.17 23.95
N MET A 188 -43.07 13.43 22.88
CA MET A 188 -42.09 12.80 22.00
C MET A 188 -41.77 13.62 20.74
N GLY A 189 -42.58 14.62 20.42
CA GLY A 189 -42.39 15.46 19.24
C GLY A 189 -43.63 16.27 18.90
N GLU A 190 -43.51 17.02 17.82
CA GLU A 190 -44.57 17.86 17.29
C GLU A 190 -44.88 17.45 15.85
N ALA A 191 -46.16 17.54 15.49
CA ALA A 191 -46.65 17.41 14.12
C ALA A 191 -47.33 18.71 13.72
N TYR A 192 -47.05 19.19 12.51
CA TYR A 192 -47.64 20.42 12.01
C TYR A 192 -47.85 20.40 10.50
N ILE A 193 -48.71 21.29 10.04
CA ILE A 193 -49.14 21.44 8.67
C ILE A 193 -48.51 22.70 8.08
N GLY A 194 -47.60 22.53 7.14
CA GLY A 194 -46.86 23.63 6.51
C GLY A 194 -45.92 24.32 7.51
N THR A 195 -46.45 25.26 8.29
CA THR A 195 -45.70 26.02 9.30
C THR A 195 -45.95 25.46 10.71
N ALA A 196 -44.93 25.49 11.56
CA ALA A 196 -45.03 25.03 12.95
C ALA A 196 -46.22 25.67 13.69
N GLY A 197 -46.94 24.85 14.47
CA GLY A 197 -48.10 25.25 15.27
C GLY A 197 -49.47 25.13 14.59
N ILE A 198 -49.53 24.81 13.30
CA ILE A 198 -50.80 24.54 12.60
C ILE A 198 -51.08 23.04 12.67
N THR A 199 -52.13 22.63 13.38
CA THR A 199 -52.49 21.20 13.53
C THR A 199 -53.72 20.79 12.73
N GLU A 200 -54.45 21.75 12.16
CA GLU A 200 -55.64 21.49 11.35
C GLU A 200 -55.77 22.57 10.27
N VAL A 201 -56.17 22.16 9.08
CA VAL A 201 -56.52 23.03 7.97
C VAL A 201 -57.82 22.54 7.33
N THR A 202 -58.78 23.45 7.17
CA THR A 202 -60.09 23.17 6.55
C THR A 202 -60.17 23.77 5.14
N ASN A 203 -61.12 23.29 4.34
CA ASN A 203 -61.33 23.70 2.95
C ASN A 203 -60.08 23.59 2.08
N GLN A 204 -59.22 22.61 2.38
CA GLN A 204 -58.02 22.37 1.59
C GLN A 204 -58.39 21.72 0.28
N THR A 205 -58.02 22.37 -0.80
CA THR A 205 -58.23 21.87 -2.16
C THR A 205 -56.90 21.48 -2.80
N GLY A 206 -55.74 21.83 -2.23
CA GLY A 206 -54.40 21.49 -2.74
C GLY A 206 -53.62 20.50 -1.87
N TYR A 207 -52.33 20.30 -2.17
CA TYR A 207 -51.45 19.53 -1.30
C TYR A 207 -51.38 20.14 0.10
N VAL A 208 -51.31 19.26 1.10
CA VAL A 208 -50.98 19.64 2.46
C VAL A 208 -49.67 18.96 2.82
N THR A 209 -48.61 19.74 3.04
CA THR A 209 -47.35 19.21 3.58
C THR A 209 -47.48 19.12 5.09
N ILE A 210 -47.33 17.91 5.61
CA ILE A 210 -47.24 17.63 7.03
C ILE A 210 -45.79 17.33 7.40
N SER A 211 -45.38 17.82 8.55
CA SER A 211 -44.02 17.69 9.06
C SER A 211 -44.05 17.20 10.50
N ALA A 212 -43.17 16.26 10.81
CA ALA A 212 -42.97 15.71 12.14
C ALA A 212 -41.58 16.10 12.63
N GLN A 213 -41.51 16.72 13.80
CA GLN A 213 -40.26 17.10 14.45
C GLN A 213 -40.15 16.36 15.78
N PRO A 214 -39.24 15.38 15.91
CA PRO A 214 -39.03 14.70 17.18
C PRO A 214 -38.45 15.64 18.24
N ALA A 215 -38.88 15.45 19.48
CA ALA A 215 -38.26 16.07 20.64
C ALA A 215 -36.90 15.40 20.95
N GLU A 216 -36.08 16.05 21.78
CA GLU A 216 -34.78 15.51 22.21
C GLU A 216 -34.96 14.13 22.87
N GLY A 217 -34.18 13.14 22.44
CA GLY A 217 -34.27 11.77 22.93
C GLY A 217 -35.29 10.89 22.20
N TYR A 218 -35.95 11.39 21.16
CA TYR A 218 -36.95 10.64 20.39
C TYR A 218 -36.62 10.61 18.89
N LYS A 219 -37.26 9.68 18.19
CA LYS A 219 -37.13 9.51 16.73
C LYS A 219 -38.50 9.32 16.11
N PHE A 220 -38.72 10.00 14.99
CA PHE A 220 -39.88 9.79 14.14
C PHE A 220 -39.80 8.40 13.46
N ILE A 221 -40.91 7.69 13.46
CA ILE A 221 -41.01 6.34 12.88
C ILE A 221 -41.77 6.39 11.57
N ASN A 222 -43.02 6.86 11.60
CA ASN A 222 -43.87 6.94 10.43
C ASN A 222 -45.08 7.87 10.68
N TRP A 223 -45.77 8.19 9.60
CA TRP A 223 -47.12 8.70 9.59
C TRP A 223 -48.10 7.55 9.43
N THR A 224 -49.21 7.61 10.16
CA THR A 224 -50.33 6.68 10.00
C THR A 224 -51.66 7.40 9.82
N VAL A 225 -52.57 6.82 9.05
CA VAL A 225 -53.98 7.24 8.93
C VAL A 225 -54.85 6.04 9.27
N ALA A 226 -55.78 6.20 10.21
CA ALA A 226 -56.61 5.11 10.73
C ALA A 226 -55.79 3.88 11.22
N GLY A 227 -54.56 4.12 11.69
CA GLY A 227 -53.64 3.08 12.18
C GLY A 227 -52.77 2.43 11.10
N GLU A 228 -53.00 2.70 9.82
CA GLU A 228 -52.21 2.15 8.70
C GLU A 228 -51.08 3.11 8.31
N GLU A 229 -49.88 2.57 8.04
CA GLU A 229 -48.71 3.36 7.64
C GLU A 229 -48.91 3.98 6.26
N VAL A 230 -48.66 5.29 6.16
CA VAL A 230 -48.77 6.04 4.90
C VAL A 230 -47.44 6.65 4.44
N SER A 231 -46.46 6.81 5.34
CA SER A 231 -45.13 7.31 5.01
C SER A 231 -44.13 7.11 6.16
N THR A 232 -42.88 6.77 5.85
CA THR A 232 -41.76 6.78 6.81
C THR A 232 -40.93 8.07 6.75
N SER A 233 -41.32 9.03 5.91
CA SER A 233 -40.66 10.34 5.81
C SER A 233 -41.28 11.32 6.80
N ALA A 234 -40.44 11.97 7.61
CA ALA A 234 -40.89 12.98 8.57
C ALA A 234 -41.60 14.17 7.89
N ILE A 235 -41.29 14.43 6.61
CA ILE A 235 -42.02 15.37 5.76
C ILE A 235 -42.79 14.58 4.73
N TYR A 236 -44.12 14.75 4.70
CA TYR A 236 -45.03 14.04 3.80
C TYR A 236 -46.03 15.01 3.20
N SER A 237 -46.45 14.80 1.95
CA SER A 237 -47.39 15.69 1.26
C SER A 237 -48.63 14.91 0.83
N ASP A 238 -49.80 15.27 1.37
CA ASP A 238 -51.07 14.59 1.10
C ASP A 238 -51.89 15.25 -0.03
N LEU A 239 -52.41 14.42 -0.94
CA LEU A 239 -53.45 14.80 -1.90
C LEU A 239 -54.56 13.76 -2.05
N GLU A 240 -54.88 12.99 -1.03
CA GLU A 240 -56.01 12.07 -1.15
C GLU A 240 -57.32 12.76 -0.76
N ALA A 241 -58.39 12.46 -1.49
CA ALA A 241 -59.70 13.04 -1.21
C ALA A 241 -60.25 12.54 0.14
N GLY A 242 -61.09 13.36 0.77
CA GLY A 242 -61.72 13.06 2.06
C GLY A 242 -60.93 13.61 3.25
N ASP A 243 -61.62 13.74 4.37
CA ASP A 243 -61.02 14.22 5.61
C ASP A 243 -60.04 13.18 6.16
N LYS A 244 -58.87 13.64 6.61
CA LYS A 244 -57.82 12.77 7.15
C LYS A 244 -57.22 13.32 8.42
N GLU A 245 -57.00 12.40 9.35
CA GLU A 245 -56.16 12.63 10.52
C GLU A 245 -54.87 11.83 10.36
N TYR A 246 -53.76 12.54 10.31
CA TYR A 246 -52.41 11.97 10.26
C TYR A 246 -51.80 11.94 11.65
N VAL A 247 -51.43 10.76 12.11
CA VAL A 247 -50.71 10.61 13.38
C VAL A 247 -49.22 10.45 13.09
N ALA A 248 -48.38 11.37 13.58
CA ALA A 248 -46.94 11.17 13.62
C ALA A 248 -46.59 10.24 14.78
N ASN A 249 -45.98 9.11 14.48
CA ASN A 249 -45.55 8.16 15.48
C ASN A 249 -44.08 8.36 15.81
N PHE A 250 -43.80 8.61 17.09
CA PHE A 250 -42.46 8.71 17.63
C PHE A 250 -42.19 7.55 18.59
N ARG A 251 -40.91 7.26 18.82
CA ARG A 251 -40.45 6.41 19.92
C ARG A 251 -39.22 7.03 20.57
N ALA A 252 -38.94 6.65 21.81
CA ALA A 252 -37.68 6.95 22.45
C ALA A 252 -36.50 6.36 21.65
N LEU A 253 -35.40 7.11 21.56
CA LEU A 253 -34.13 6.60 21.08
C LEU A 253 -33.68 5.45 21.99
N LYS A 254 -33.13 4.41 21.38
CA LYS A 254 -32.55 3.32 22.15
C LYS A 254 -31.23 3.77 22.75
N VAL A 255 -30.81 3.09 23.81
CA VAL A 255 -29.49 3.21 24.39
C VAL A 255 -28.74 1.92 24.08
N PHE A 256 -27.49 2.06 23.66
CA PHE A 256 -26.60 0.96 23.33
C PHE A 256 -25.30 1.08 24.12
N ASN A 257 -24.75 -0.06 24.51
CA ASN A 257 -23.46 -0.12 25.19
C ASN A 257 -22.32 -0.06 24.17
N VAL A 258 -21.42 0.89 24.35
CA VAL A 258 -20.22 1.07 23.53
C VAL A 258 -18.97 0.91 24.38
N SER A 259 -18.11 -0.01 23.99
CA SER A 259 -16.82 -0.27 24.62
C SER A 259 -15.73 -0.46 23.57
N VAL A 260 -14.48 -0.22 23.98
CA VAL A 260 -13.30 -0.36 23.14
C VAL A 260 -12.22 -1.15 23.88
N LEU A 261 -11.63 -2.11 23.19
CA LEU A 261 -10.59 -3.01 23.68
C LEU A 261 -9.40 -3.02 22.73
N VAL A 262 -8.34 -3.71 23.15
CA VAL A 262 -7.14 -3.96 22.33
C VAL A 262 -6.83 -5.45 22.34
N ASN A 263 -6.32 -5.98 21.23
CA ASN A 263 -5.88 -7.38 21.15
C ASN A 263 -4.66 -7.67 22.05
N ASN A 264 -3.77 -6.68 22.21
CA ASN A 264 -2.61 -6.75 23.08
C ASN A 264 -2.29 -5.36 23.66
N ALA A 265 -2.45 -5.21 24.98
CA ALA A 265 -2.21 -3.95 25.69
C ALA A 265 -0.73 -3.55 25.77
N GLU A 266 0.21 -4.47 25.51
CA GLU A 266 1.64 -4.15 25.41
C GLU A 266 1.97 -3.51 24.04
N MET A 267 1.15 -3.77 23.02
CA MET A 267 1.38 -3.28 21.65
C MET A 267 0.69 -1.95 21.36
N GLY A 268 -0.33 -1.58 22.12
CA GLY A 268 -1.12 -0.39 21.85
C GLY A 268 -2.22 -0.13 22.85
N SER A 269 -2.82 1.05 22.75
CA SER A 269 -4.01 1.46 23.48
C SER A 269 -5.11 1.91 22.52
N ALA A 270 -6.36 1.84 22.95
CA ALA A 270 -7.49 2.32 22.18
C ALA A 270 -8.40 3.18 23.06
N SER A 271 -9.03 4.17 22.45
CA SER A 271 -9.95 5.10 23.10
C SER A 271 -11.13 5.39 22.19
N ALA A 272 -12.24 5.83 22.78
CA ALA A 272 -13.41 6.30 22.06
C ALA A 272 -13.80 7.69 22.59
N SER A 273 -14.40 8.52 21.74
CA SER A 273 -14.89 9.85 22.15
C SER A 273 -15.94 9.77 23.26
N GLN A 274 -16.70 8.67 23.31
CA GLN A 274 -17.69 8.35 24.33
C GLN A 274 -17.71 6.82 24.56
N THR A 275 -18.00 6.36 25.79
CA THR A 275 -18.14 4.93 26.14
C THR A 275 -19.29 4.72 27.13
N GLY A 276 -19.74 3.48 27.29
CA GLY A 276 -20.88 3.12 28.14
C GLY A 276 -22.20 3.22 27.38
N GLU A 277 -23.25 3.66 28.07
CA GLU A 277 -24.60 3.83 27.53
C GLU A 277 -24.68 5.07 26.63
N ILE A 278 -24.83 4.84 25.32
CA ILE A 278 -24.88 5.88 24.28
C ILE A 278 -26.21 5.81 23.53
N LEU A 279 -26.79 6.98 23.24
CA LEU A 279 -28.03 7.07 22.45
C LEU A 279 -27.81 6.62 21.01
N GLU A 280 -28.81 5.92 20.47
CA GLU A 280 -28.96 5.57 19.06
C GLU A 280 -28.70 6.79 18.15
N ASP A 281 -28.11 6.53 16.99
CA ASP A 281 -27.70 7.51 15.96
C ASP A 281 -26.59 8.50 16.37
N THR A 282 -26.01 8.35 17.59
CA THR A 282 -24.83 9.13 17.99
C THR A 282 -23.60 8.70 17.18
N GLN A 283 -22.78 9.66 16.75
CA GLN A 283 -21.47 9.38 16.15
C GLN A 283 -20.40 9.25 17.24
N VAL A 284 -19.65 8.14 17.22
CA VAL A 284 -18.53 7.87 18.12
C VAL A 284 -17.27 7.68 17.29
N THR A 285 -16.19 8.36 17.67
CA THR A 285 -14.87 8.25 17.04
C THR A 285 -13.96 7.41 17.92
N PHE A 286 -13.38 6.37 17.34
CA PHE A 286 -12.43 5.46 17.95
C PHE A 286 -11.02 5.75 17.45
N THR A 287 -10.07 5.82 18.36
CA THR A 287 -8.67 6.12 18.08
C THR A 287 -7.79 5.05 18.69
N ALA A 288 -6.96 4.42 17.87
CA ALA A 288 -5.92 3.48 18.27
C ALA A 288 -4.56 4.18 18.30
N THR A 289 -3.80 3.94 19.35
CA THR A 289 -2.47 4.51 19.55
C THR A 289 -1.49 3.37 19.80
N PRO A 290 -0.68 2.98 18.81
CA PRO A 290 0.35 1.96 19.00
C PRO A 290 1.39 2.40 20.05
N VAL A 291 1.91 1.44 20.81
CA VAL A 291 3.03 1.66 21.72
C VAL A 291 4.33 1.53 20.93
N GLY A 292 5.18 2.55 21.02
CA GLY A 292 6.47 2.61 20.35
C GLY A 292 6.31 2.51 18.84
N GLU A 293 6.80 1.40 18.32
CA GLU A 293 7.02 1.18 16.90
C GLU A 293 5.97 0.23 16.29
N ASN A 294 5.14 -0.40 17.13
CA ASN A 294 4.07 -1.30 16.72
C ASN A 294 3.07 -0.62 15.77
N LYS A 295 2.29 -1.43 15.05
CA LYS A 295 1.37 -0.95 14.02
C LYS A 295 -0.06 -1.25 14.40
N PHE A 296 -0.94 -0.28 14.20
CA PHE A 296 -2.37 -0.54 14.13
C PHE A 296 -2.68 -1.23 12.79
N GLU A 297 -3.46 -2.29 12.83
CA GLU A 297 -3.80 -3.10 11.66
C GLU A 297 -5.27 -2.91 11.25
N ASN A 298 -6.21 -2.98 12.19
CA ASN A 298 -7.65 -2.89 11.91
C ASN A 298 -8.51 -2.80 13.19
N TRP A 299 -9.75 -2.34 13.01
CA TRP A 299 -10.82 -2.44 13.99
C TRP A 299 -11.70 -3.66 13.72
N LYS A 300 -12.04 -4.43 14.75
CA LYS A 300 -12.94 -5.58 14.66
C LYS A 300 -14.13 -5.50 15.61
N VAL A 301 -15.27 -6.02 15.18
CA VAL A 301 -16.42 -6.36 16.03
C VAL A 301 -16.70 -7.85 15.85
N ASN A 302 -16.78 -8.61 16.94
CA ASN A 302 -17.00 -10.06 16.90
C ASN A 302 -16.05 -10.81 15.96
N GLY A 303 -14.78 -10.37 15.89
CA GLY A 303 -13.74 -10.95 15.02
C GLY A 303 -13.78 -10.52 13.55
N VAL A 304 -14.81 -9.80 13.12
CA VAL A 304 -14.97 -9.31 11.74
C VAL A 304 -14.38 -7.90 11.60
N ILE A 305 -13.58 -7.66 10.57
CA ILE A 305 -13.00 -6.34 10.29
C ILE A 305 -14.11 -5.37 9.88
N VAL A 306 -14.22 -4.25 10.59
CA VAL A 306 -15.19 -3.18 10.29
C VAL A 306 -14.54 -1.91 9.76
N SER A 307 -13.24 -1.72 9.99
CA SER A 307 -12.48 -0.58 9.44
C SER A 307 -10.97 -0.84 9.47
N LEU A 308 -10.26 -0.34 8.45
CA LEU A 308 -8.78 -0.23 8.43
C LEU A 308 -8.31 1.19 8.77
N GLU A 309 -9.24 2.14 8.89
CA GLU A 309 -8.95 3.54 9.15
C GLU A 309 -8.71 3.80 10.63
N ASN A 310 -7.77 4.70 10.93
CA ASN A 310 -7.51 5.18 12.28
C ASN A 310 -7.21 6.69 12.24
N PRO A 311 -8.06 7.55 12.84
CA PRO A 311 -9.26 7.21 13.62
C PRO A 311 -10.43 6.67 12.78
N TYR A 312 -11.34 5.92 13.41
CA TYR A 312 -12.57 5.38 12.81
C TYR A 312 -13.81 5.99 13.47
N THR A 313 -14.76 6.51 12.68
CA THR A 313 -16.03 7.04 13.19
C THR A 313 -17.20 6.14 12.80
N ALA A 314 -18.00 5.72 13.78
CA ALA A 314 -19.19 4.89 13.59
C ALA A 314 -20.46 5.57 14.13
N THR A 315 -21.60 5.28 13.50
CA THR A 315 -22.93 5.68 14.01
C THR A 315 -23.52 4.52 14.83
N ILE A 316 -23.90 4.79 16.07
CA ILE A 316 -24.33 3.74 17.00
C ILE A 316 -25.77 3.32 16.71
N THR A 317 -25.96 2.07 16.29
CA THR A 317 -27.28 1.48 15.99
C THR A 317 -27.53 0.15 16.71
N ASN A 318 -26.52 -0.35 17.44
CA ASN A 318 -26.53 -1.56 18.25
C ASN A 318 -25.42 -1.47 19.32
N ASP A 319 -25.38 -2.43 20.25
CA ASP A 319 -24.25 -2.58 21.18
C ASP A 319 -22.96 -2.88 20.40
N ILE A 320 -21.86 -2.21 20.77
CA ILE A 320 -20.55 -2.36 20.12
C ILE A 320 -19.47 -2.62 21.16
N GLU A 321 -18.75 -3.72 21.00
CA GLU A 321 -17.43 -3.93 21.59
C GLU A 321 -16.42 -3.93 20.44
N LEU A 322 -15.69 -2.82 20.31
CA LEU A 322 -14.74 -2.62 19.21
C LEU A 322 -13.33 -2.97 19.67
N VAL A 323 -12.63 -3.83 18.93
CA VAL A 323 -11.25 -4.22 19.26
C VAL A 323 -10.29 -3.56 18.28
N ALA A 324 -9.36 -2.74 18.77
CA ALA A 324 -8.18 -2.31 18.01
C ALA A 324 -7.19 -3.46 17.94
N ASN A 325 -6.78 -3.83 16.73
CA ASN A 325 -5.78 -4.86 16.52
C ASN A 325 -4.44 -4.20 16.20
N PHE A 326 -3.43 -4.53 17.00
CA PHE A 326 -2.05 -4.15 16.78
C PHE A 326 -1.22 -5.36 16.37
N THR A 327 -0.18 -5.11 15.59
CA THR A 327 0.85 -6.08 15.21
C THR A 327 2.22 -5.55 15.62
N ASP A 328 3.17 -6.46 15.85
CA ASP A 328 4.58 -6.12 16.02
C ASP A 328 5.06 -5.30 14.79
N LYS A 329 5.93 -4.30 14.99
CA LYS A 329 6.60 -3.61 13.88
C LYS A 329 7.44 -4.58 13.05
N TYR A 330 8.06 -5.53 13.74
CA TYR A 330 9.03 -6.48 13.23
C TYR A 330 8.51 -7.90 13.50
N PRO A 331 7.45 -8.36 12.83
CA PRO A 331 6.99 -9.74 13.00
C PRO A 331 8.02 -10.73 12.43
N GLN A 332 8.02 -11.98 12.90
CA GLN A 332 8.67 -13.03 12.13
C GLN A 332 7.81 -13.35 10.90
N LEU A 333 8.39 -13.34 9.69
CA LEU A 333 7.62 -13.51 8.45
C LEU A 333 7.34 -14.97 8.10
N THR A 334 8.27 -15.87 8.40
CA THR A 334 8.16 -17.31 8.12
C THR A 334 8.71 -18.12 9.29
N THR A 335 9.07 -19.40 9.09
CA THR A 335 9.71 -20.22 10.12
C THR A 335 11.22 -20.01 10.23
N VAL A 336 11.84 -19.26 9.30
CA VAL A 336 13.26 -18.87 9.43
C VAL A 336 13.36 -17.49 10.11
N PRO A 337 14.53 -17.12 10.67
CA PRO A 337 14.71 -15.81 11.26
C PRO A 337 14.49 -14.69 10.22
N THR A 338 13.85 -13.60 10.63
CA THR A 338 13.70 -12.40 9.81
C THR A 338 14.66 -11.32 10.27
N ILE A 339 15.45 -10.78 9.34
CA ILE A 339 16.33 -9.63 9.53
C ILE A 339 15.69 -8.41 8.90
N TYR A 340 15.30 -7.45 9.73
CA TYR A 340 14.89 -6.11 9.35
C TYR A 340 16.11 -5.20 9.34
N ILE A 341 16.31 -4.50 8.23
CA ILE A 341 17.41 -3.56 8.03
C ILE A 341 16.77 -2.22 7.65
N ASN A 342 16.95 -1.21 8.49
CA ASN A 342 16.44 0.14 8.24
C ASN A 342 17.60 1.10 8.13
N THR A 343 17.90 1.57 6.93
CA THR A 343 18.90 2.61 6.68
C THR A 343 18.46 3.96 7.26
N GLU A 344 19.43 4.76 7.71
CA GLU A 344 19.15 6.11 8.18
C GLU A 344 18.49 6.94 7.07
N GLY A 345 17.31 7.50 7.35
CA GLY A 345 16.52 8.26 6.37
C GLY A 345 15.89 7.42 5.25
N GLY A 346 15.94 6.08 5.33
CA GLY A 346 15.36 5.20 4.31
C GLY A 346 16.09 5.23 2.96
N VAL A 347 17.38 5.58 2.96
CA VAL A 347 18.19 5.65 1.75
C VAL A 347 18.42 4.28 1.12
N GLY A 348 18.43 4.23 -0.22
CA GLY A 348 18.73 2.99 -0.94
C GLY A 348 20.20 2.60 -0.81
N VAL A 349 20.49 1.29 -0.74
CA VAL A 349 21.85 0.75 -0.78
C VAL A 349 22.27 0.55 -2.24
N THR A 350 23.05 1.48 -2.79
CA THR A 350 23.35 1.56 -4.24
C THR A 350 24.84 1.47 -4.59
N SER A 351 25.73 1.34 -3.60
CA SER A 351 27.19 1.26 -3.79
C SER A 351 27.74 -0.04 -3.21
N LYS A 352 28.82 -0.55 -3.82
CA LYS A 352 29.65 -1.64 -3.27
C LYS A 352 30.84 -1.14 -2.46
N GLU A 353 31.14 0.14 -2.56
CA GLU A 353 32.28 0.76 -1.89
C GLU A 353 31.83 1.48 -0.63
N ASP A 354 30.80 2.29 -0.78
CA ASP A 354 30.31 3.19 0.28
C ASP A 354 29.30 2.48 1.16
N TYR A 355 29.57 2.52 2.46
CA TYR A 355 28.64 2.10 3.49
C TYR A 355 27.61 3.19 3.77
N VAL A 356 26.38 2.77 4.06
CA VAL A 356 25.33 3.61 4.65
C VAL A 356 24.99 3.12 6.05
N ASN A 357 24.72 4.03 6.97
CA ASN A 357 24.26 3.68 8.32
C ASN A 357 22.89 3.02 8.25
N ALA A 358 22.68 2.01 9.10
CA ALA A 358 21.42 1.31 9.25
C ALA A 358 21.26 0.74 10.67
N TYR A 359 20.04 0.29 10.97
CA TYR A 359 19.69 -0.41 12.19
C TYR A 359 19.16 -1.79 11.84
N VAL A 360 19.66 -2.81 12.54
CA VAL A 360 19.24 -4.21 12.36
C VAL A 360 18.37 -4.65 13.53
N THR A 361 17.23 -5.24 13.19
CA THR A 361 16.37 -5.99 14.12
C THR A 361 16.24 -7.43 13.62
N VAL A 362 16.37 -8.40 14.50
CA VAL A 362 16.23 -9.83 14.21
C VAL A 362 15.12 -10.44 15.05
N ARG A 363 14.31 -11.28 14.42
CA ARG A 363 13.16 -11.95 15.02
C ARG A 363 13.09 -13.40 14.59
N GLY A 364 12.71 -14.28 15.51
CA GLY A 364 12.59 -15.72 15.23
C GLY A 364 13.94 -16.42 15.12
N ALA A 365 14.98 -15.90 15.78
CA ALA A 365 16.23 -16.63 15.94
C ALA A 365 16.02 -17.92 16.75
N GLU A 366 16.82 -18.96 16.50
CA GLU A 366 16.72 -20.23 17.22
C GLU A 366 16.99 -20.07 18.72
N ASN A 367 18.00 -19.27 19.08
CA ASN A 367 18.23 -18.85 20.46
C ASN A 367 17.66 -17.45 20.68
N GLU A 368 16.91 -17.27 21.77
CA GLU A 368 16.28 -16.00 22.10
C GLU A 368 17.30 -14.84 22.24
N GLU A 369 18.52 -15.13 22.71
CA GLU A 369 19.60 -14.14 22.86
C GLU A 369 20.14 -13.60 21.52
N ASP A 370 19.89 -14.31 20.41
CA ASP A 370 20.26 -13.87 19.06
C ASP A 370 19.21 -12.91 18.45
N ASN A 371 18.03 -12.76 19.06
CA ASN A 371 17.08 -11.71 18.69
C ASN A 371 17.61 -10.35 19.15
N ILE A 372 17.94 -9.50 18.19
CA ILE A 372 18.42 -8.13 18.44
C ILE A 372 17.38 -7.11 17.99
N THR A 373 17.39 -5.92 18.57
CA THR A 373 16.47 -4.84 18.19
C THR A 373 17.26 -3.55 18.00
N GLU A 374 17.11 -2.96 16.81
CA GLU A 374 17.68 -1.67 16.42
C GLU A 374 19.17 -1.51 16.75
N VAL A 375 19.96 -2.55 16.47
CA VAL A 375 21.41 -2.48 16.65
C VAL A 375 22.02 -1.72 15.48
N LEU A 376 22.83 -0.71 15.80
CA LEU A 376 23.56 0.09 14.81
C LEU A 376 24.50 -0.79 13.96
N THR A 377 24.39 -0.64 12.65
CA THR A 377 25.24 -1.27 11.65
C THR A 377 25.50 -0.31 10.50
N GLU A 378 26.48 -0.64 9.68
CA GLU A 378 26.63 -0.12 8.34
C GLU A 378 26.24 -1.23 7.33
N ILE A 379 25.70 -0.86 6.17
CA ILE A 379 25.39 -1.78 5.08
C ILE A 379 25.92 -1.24 3.73
N LYS A 380 26.42 -2.15 2.89
CA LYS A 380 26.71 -1.85 1.48
C LYS A 380 26.39 -3.04 0.57
N GLY A 381 26.32 -2.78 -0.73
CA GLY A 381 26.25 -3.82 -1.76
C GLY A 381 27.52 -4.66 -1.81
N ARG A 382 27.43 -5.86 -2.40
CA ARG A 382 28.63 -6.67 -2.67
C ARG A 382 28.52 -7.48 -3.97
N GLY A 383 29.61 -8.17 -4.29
CA GLY A 383 29.69 -9.10 -5.42
C GLY A 383 30.06 -8.42 -6.74
N ASN A 384 30.52 -9.22 -7.68
CA ASN A 384 30.89 -8.74 -9.01
C ASN A 384 29.68 -8.86 -9.93
N SER A 385 29.51 -9.99 -10.60
CA SER A 385 28.36 -10.25 -11.49
C SER A 385 27.00 -10.13 -10.78
N THR A 386 26.89 -10.63 -9.54
CA THR A 386 25.65 -10.62 -8.76
C THR A 386 25.16 -9.23 -8.40
N TRP A 387 26.05 -8.24 -8.33
CA TRP A 387 25.65 -6.85 -8.10
C TRP A 387 24.82 -6.29 -9.27
N GLY A 388 25.00 -6.80 -10.48
CA GLY A 388 24.19 -6.42 -11.64
C GLY A 388 22.78 -7.02 -11.66
N MET A 389 22.47 -7.97 -10.78
CA MET A 389 21.21 -8.74 -10.80
C MET A 389 20.06 -7.99 -10.12
N ALA A 390 18.81 -8.41 -10.33
CA ALA A 390 17.64 -7.72 -9.76
C ALA A 390 17.65 -7.75 -8.22
N LYS A 391 17.96 -8.90 -7.63
CA LYS A 391 18.10 -9.05 -6.18
C LYS A 391 19.58 -8.93 -5.78
N LYS A 392 19.89 -7.91 -4.98
CA LYS A 392 21.27 -7.57 -4.62
C LYS A 392 21.73 -8.33 -3.37
N PRO A 393 22.99 -8.83 -3.33
CA PRO A 393 23.61 -9.29 -2.10
C PRO A 393 24.23 -8.11 -1.33
N TYR A 394 24.33 -8.26 -0.01
CA TYR A 394 24.77 -7.21 0.89
C TYR A 394 25.88 -7.66 1.83
N ARG A 395 26.63 -6.69 2.36
CA ARG A 395 27.54 -6.86 3.49
C ARG A 395 27.10 -5.93 4.62
N LEU A 396 26.98 -6.50 5.81
CA LEU A 396 26.72 -5.79 7.05
C LEU A 396 28.05 -5.61 7.81
N LYS A 397 28.20 -4.47 8.46
CA LYS A 397 29.33 -4.14 9.34
C LYS A 397 28.80 -3.52 10.62
N PHE A 398 28.75 -4.31 11.68
CA PHE A 398 28.33 -3.85 13.01
C PHE A 398 29.42 -3.02 13.67
N ASP A 399 29.01 -2.08 14.53
CA ASP A 399 29.96 -1.28 15.31
C ASP A 399 30.76 -2.15 16.29
N GLU A 400 30.11 -3.14 16.89
CA GLU A 400 30.74 -4.11 17.79
C GLU A 400 30.78 -5.52 17.22
N LYS A 401 31.75 -6.32 17.67
CA LYS A 401 31.84 -7.74 17.26
C LYS A 401 30.68 -8.52 17.89
N ILE A 402 29.87 -9.17 17.07
CA ILE A 402 28.74 -10.00 17.51
C ILE A 402 28.91 -11.44 17.02
N LYS A 403 28.35 -12.39 17.75
CA LYS A 403 28.03 -13.71 17.19
C LYS A 403 26.66 -13.57 16.56
N PHE A 404 26.58 -13.49 15.24
CA PHE A 404 25.32 -13.16 14.60
C PHE A 404 24.54 -14.43 14.27
N LEU A 405 23.34 -14.57 14.84
CA LEU A 405 22.46 -15.74 14.67
C LEU A 405 23.17 -17.07 14.99
N GLY A 406 23.82 -17.14 16.17
CA GLY A 406 24.44 -18.39 16.65
C GLY A 406 25.71 -18.85 15.92
N ASN A 407 26.18 -18.12 14.90
CA ASN A 407 27.38 -18.47 14.15
C ASN A 407 28.66 -18.48 15.02
N GLU A 408 29.62 -19.36 14.68
CA GLU A 408 30.81 -19.58 15.52
C GLU A 408 31.72 -18.35 15.65
N ALA A 409 31.86 -17.58 14.57
CA ALA A 409 32.68 -16.38 14.55
C ALA A 409 32.01 -15.25 15.35
N LYS A 410 32.80 -14.51 16.12
CA LYS A 410 32.39 -13.26 16.76
C LYS A 410 33.08 -12.10 16.05
N GLU A 411 32.43 -11.51 15.06
CA GLU A 411 33.02 -10.49 14.19
C GLU A 411 32.04 -9.37 13.80
N LYS A 412 32.58 -8.29 13.24
CA LYS A 412 31.79 -7.12 12.78
C LYS A 412 31.16 -7.34 11.40
N ASN A 413 31.86 -8.05 10.51
CA ASN A 413 31.44 -8.19 9.11
C ASN A 413 30.65 -9.47 8.87
N TRP A 414 29.49 -9.33 8.24
CA TRP A 414 28.61 -10.44 7.88
C TRP A 414 28.06 -10.26 6.46
N VAL A 415 27.76 -11.37 5.80
CA VAL A 415 27.37 -11.39 4.39
C VAL A 415 25.95 -11.91 4.25
N LEU A 416 25.14 -11.22 3.45
CA LEU A 416 23.85 -11.70 2.98
C LEU A 416 23.98 -12.06 1.49
N LEU A 417 24.10 -13.35 1.20
CA LEU A 417 24.07 -13.86 -0.18
C LEU A 417 22.62 -13.96 -0.65
N ALA A 418 22.32 -13.28 -1.75
CA ALA A 418 21.01 -13.31 -2.38
C ALA A 418 20.70 -14.64 -3.08
N ASN A 419 21.75 -15.39 -3.47
CA ASN A 419 21.68 -16.60 -4.29
C ASN A 419 20.75 -16.46 -5.52
N TYR A 420 20.66 -15.26 -6.10
CA TYR A 420 19.63 -14.94 -7.10
C TYR A 420 19.71 -15.79 -8.37
N ALA A 421 20.93 -16.15 -8.82
CA ALA A 421 21.14 -17.02 -9.97
C ALA A 421 20.87 -18.51 -9.67
N ASP A 422 20.75 -18.88 -8.39
CA ASP A 422 20.46 -20.23 -7.93
C ASP A 422 18.96 -20.38 -7.64
N LYS A 423 18.24 -21.07 -8.53
CA LYS A 423 16.80 -21.34 -8.38
C LYS A 423 16.43 -22.14 -7.13
N THR A 424 17.40 -22.81 -6.51
CA THR A 424 17.19 -23.56 -5.26
C THR A 424 17.50 -22.73 -4.02
N LEU A 425 18.26 -21.63 -4.18
CA LEU A 425 18.84 -20.81 -3.11
C LEU A 425 19.80 -21.54 -2.15
N MET A 426 20.11 -22.82 -2.38
CA MET A 426 20.77 -23.71 -1.42
C MET A 426 22.13 -24.26 -1.91
N ARG A 427 22.57 -24.00 -3.14
CA ARG A 427 23.79 -24.65 -3.68
C ARG A 427 25.07 -24.25 -2.96
N ASN A 428 25.21 -22.96 -2.64
CA ASN A 428 26.29 -22.50 -1.76
C ASN A 428 26.23 -23.20 -0.40
N ALA A 429 25.05 -23.26 0.21
CA ALA A 429 24.85 -23.95 1.49
C ALA A 429 25.24 -25.43 1.42
N LEU A 430 24.84 -26.14 0.37
CA LEU A 430 25.16 -27.54 0.17
C LEU A 430 26.67 -27.76 0.00
N ALA A 431 27.34 -26.92 -0.78
CA ALA A 431 28.80 -26.99 -0.93
C ALA A 431 29.52 -26.74 0.39
N PHE A 432 29.09 -25.72 1.15
CA PHE A 432 29.70 -25.37 2.43
C PHE A 432 29.45 -26.46 3.49
N GLU A 433 28.23 -26.97 3.61
CA GLU A 433 27.95 -28.04 4.57
C GLU A 433 28.63 -29.36 4.19
N THR A 434 28.75 -29.68 2.89
CA THR A 434 29.52 -30.86 2.47
C THR A 434 31.00 -30.69 2.81
N ALA A 435 31.57 -29.52 2.52
CA ALA A 435 32.95 -29.20 2.89
C ALA A 435 33.20 -29.32 4.39
N ARG A 436 32.28 -28.80 5.22
CA ARG A 436 32.36 -28.86 6.68
C ARG A 436 32.35 -30.28 7.23
N ASN A 437 31.54 -31.17 6.64
CA ASN A 437 31.30 -32.50 7.18
C ASN A 437 32.16 -33.61 6.54
N MET A 438 32.69 -33.37 5.34
CA MET A 438 33.32 -34.42 4.52
C MET A 438 34.72 -34.07 4.00
N MET A 439 35.20 -32.84 4.19
CA MET A 439 36.49 -32.38 3.66
C MET A 439 37.32 -31.71 4.77
N ASN A 440 38.63 -31.63 4.60
CA ASN A 440 39.55 -31.14 5.63
C ASN A 440 40.02 -29.70 5.36
N PHE A 441 39.08 -28.78 5.14
CA PHE A 441 39.41 -27.37 5.02
C PHE A 441 39.64 -26.73 6.39
N GLY A 442 40.65 -25.87 6.51
CA GLY A 442 40.92 -25.14 7.76
C GLY A 442 39.81 -24.17 8.17
N PHE A 443 38.94 -23.78 7.24
CA PHE A 443 37.77 -22.95 7.47
C PHE A 443 36.67 -23.25 6.44
N THR A 444 35.41 -23.18 6.86
CA THR A 444 34.24 -23.28 5.98
C THR A 444 33.18 -22.28 6.46
N PRO A 445 32.75 -21.32 5.61
CA PRO A 445 31.80 -20.27 5.98
C PRO A 445 30.48 -20.83 6.52
N SER A 446 29.91 -20.17 7.51
CA SER A 446 28.60 -20.53 8.08
C SER A 446 27.45 -20.50 7.08
N VAL A 447 26.34 -21.18 7.42
CA VAL A 447 25.12 -21.20 6.63
C VAL A 447 23.94 -20.93 7.56
N THR A 448 23.26 -19.80 7.36
CA THR A 448 22.01 -19.50 8.05
C THR A 448 21.02 -18.89 7.07
N PHE A 449 19.87 -19.55 6.83
CA PHE A 449 18.82 -18.99 5.98
C PHE A 449 17.99 -17.98 6.76
N VAL A 450 17.69 -16.85 6.12
CA VAL A 450 16.97 -15.73 6.74
C VAL A 450 16.05 -15.06 5.72
N ASP A 451 14.95 -14.49 6.19
CA ASP A 451 14.17 -13.51 5.41
C ASP A 451 14.75 -12.11 5.64
N VAL A 452 14.85 -11.30 4.59
CA VAL A 452 15.38 -9.94 4.69
C VAL A 452 14.32 -8.92 4.31
N VAL A 453 14.12 -7.93 5.18
CA VAL A 453 13.31 -6.74 4.92
C VAL A 453 14.22 -5.52 4.97
N LEU A 454 14.33 -4.77 3.87
CA LEU A 454 15.16 -3.57 3.79
C LEU A 454 14.26 -2.34 3.62
N ASN A 455 14.34 -1.38 4.54
CA ASN A 455 13.52 -0.15 4.54
C ASN A 455 12.01 -0.43 4.38
N GLY A 456 11.52 -1.52 4.98
CA GLY A 456 10.12 -1.97 4.88
C GLY A 456 9.77 -2.79 3.65
N GLU A 457 10.67 -2.92 2.67
CA GLU A 457 10.49 -3.78 1.50
C GLU A 457 10.96 -5.21 1.80
N ASN A 458 10.07 -6.19 1.62
CA ASN A 458 10.42 -7.61 1.76
C ASN A 458 11.24 -8.08 0.55
N LEU A 459 12.54 -8.30 0.76
CA LEU A 459 13.46 -8.78 -0.27
C LEU A 459 13.49 -10.33 -0.37
N GLY A 460 12.76 -11.02 0.50
CA GLY A 460 12.65 -12.48 0.57
C GLY A 460 13.88 -13.16 1.16
N SER A 461 14.11 -14.42 0.80
CA SER A 461 15.12 -15.29 1.42
C SER A 461 16.57 -14.94 1.02
N TYR A 462 17.47 -14.95 1.98
CA TYR A 462 18.92 -14.82 1.84
C TYR A 462 19.62 -15.92 2.62
N MET A 463 20.90 -16.15 2.29
CA MET A 463 21.81 -16.91 3.13
C MET A 463 22.76 -15.95 3.85
N LEU A 464 22.61 -15.83 5.16
CA LEU A 464 23.59 -15.20 6.04
C LEU A 464 24.80 -16.14 6.17
N THR A 465 26.00 -15.58 6.00
CA THR A 465 27.26 -16.32 6.09
C THR A 465 28.40 -15.41 6.56
N ASP A 466 29.54 -16.03 6.88
CA ASP A 466 30.78 -15.34 7.19
C ASP A 466 31.31 -14.53 6.00
N GLN A 467 31.92 -13.38 6.31
CA GLN A 467 32.86 -12.77 5.39
C GLN A 467 34.12 -13.64 5.34
N VAL A 468 34.61 -13.99 4.14
CA VAL A 468 35.92 -14.63 3.99
C VAL A 468 37.01 -13.62 4.30
N GLU A 469 37.62 -13.75 5.47
CA GLU A 469 38.70 -12.89 5.97
C GLU A 469 39.53 -13.60 7.04
N VAL A 470 40.76 -13.14 7.23
CA VAL A 470 41.67 -13.61 8.29
C VAL A 470 41.19 -13.07 9.63
N LYS A 471 40.47 -13.92 10.37
CA LYS A 471 39.96 -13.65 11.72
C LYS A 471 39.80 -14.96 12.49
N LYS A 472 39.67 -14.85 13.82
CA LYS A 472 39.42 -16.00 14.70
C LYS A 472 38.11 -16.70 14.30
N LYS A 473 38.15 -18.03 14.20
CA LYS A 473 37.02 -18.86 13.72
C LYS A 473 36.60 -18.59 12.27
N ARG A 474 37.42 -17.86 11.51
CA ARG A 474 37.36 -17.72 10.05
C ARG A 474 38.64 -18.32 9.45
N VAL A 475 39.23 -17.71 8.42
CA VAL A 475 40.45 -18.22 7.78
C VAL A 475 41.59 -18.31 8.81
N PRO A 476 42.18 -19.51 9.04
CA PRO A 476 43.08 -19.77 10.16
C PRO A 476 44.52 -19.37 9.81
N VAL A 477 44.75 -18.07 9.75
CA VAL A 477 46.06 -17.48 9.49
C VAL A 477 46.39 -16.47 10.57
N THR A 478 47.65 -16.44 11.01
CA THR A 478 48.16 -15.45 11.95
C THR A 478 48.17 -14.06 11.32
N GLU A 479 47.49 -13.10 11.94
CA GLU A 479 47.55 -11.69 11.54
C GLU A 479 49.00 -11.18 11.63
N GLN A 480 49.43 -10.39 10.65
CA GLN A 480 50.78 -9.84 10.58
C GLN A 480 50.76 -8.31 10.71
N GLU A 481 51.78 -7.77 11.35
CA GLU A 481 52.05 -6.34 11.36
C GLU A 481 52.39 -5.87 9.94
N THR A 482 51.95 -4.66 9.57
CA THR A 482 52.15 -4.13 8.21
C THR A 482 53.10 -2.93 8.17
N THR A 483 54.05 -2.88 9.11
CA THR A 483 55.07 -1.81 9.17
C THR A 483 55.95 -1.79 7.92
N THR A 484 56.67 -0.68 7.67
CA THR A 484 57.42 -0.45 6.42
C THR A 484 58.61 -1.38 6.17
N THR A 485 59.01 -2.20 7.14
CA THR A 485 60.10 -3.18 7.00
C THR A 485 59.77 -4.44 7.77
N MET A 486 59.72 -5.59 7.09
CA MET A 486 59.45 -6.89 7.69
C MET A 486 60.74 -7.70 7.86
N SER A 487 60.86 -8.48 8.93
CA SER A 487 61.93 -9.47 9.00
C SER A 487 61.65 -10.67 8.08
N ASP A 488 62.71 -11.36 7.68
CA ASP A 488 62.63 -12.58 6.87
C ASP A 488 61.73 -13.66 7.51
N ALA A 489 61.60 -13.68 8.84
CA ALA A 489 60.74 -14.63 9.53
C ALA A 489 59.26 -14.23 9.48
N GLU A 490 58.97 -12.94 9.64
CA GLU A 490 57.60 -12.42 9.74
C GLU A 490 56.88 -12.43 8.40
N ILE A 491 57.60 -12.12 7.32
CA ILE A 491 57.05 -12.02 5.95
C ILE A 491 56.65 -13.38 5.35
N THR A 492 56.96 -14.49 6.01
CA THR A 492 56.75 -15.83 5.44
C THR A 492 55.30 -16.29 5.46
N GLY A 493 54.37 -15.56 6.07
CA GLY A 493 52.98 -15.96 6.18
C GLY A 493 52.11 -14.83 6.68
N GLY A 494 50.83 -15.12 6.94
CA GLY A 494 49.88 -14.04 7.19
C GLY A 494 49.15 -13.61 5.92
N TYR A 495 48.97 -14.50 4.94
CA TYR A 495 48.38 -14.14 3.64
C TYR A 495 47.10 -14.93 3.37
N LEU A 496 46.13 -14.23 2.80
CA LEU A 496 44.95 -14.79 2.14
C LEU A 496 44.90 -14.21 0.73
N ILE A 497 44.87 -15.09 -0.26
CA ILE A 497 44.81 -14.73 -1.67
C ILE A 497 43.62 -15.41 -2.34
N GLU A 498 43.16 -14.85 -3.45
CA GLU A 498 42.15 -15.46 -4.31
C GLU A 498 42.71 -15.54 -5.73
N VAL A 499 42.72 -16.73 -6.32
CA VAL A 499 42.79 -16.86 -7.77
C VAL A 499 41.48 -16.33 -8.30
N ASP A 500 41.56 -15.17 -8.95
CA ASP A 500 40.42 -14.27 -9.16
C ASP A 500 40.41 -13.80 -10.62
N GLY A 501 39.40 -14.20 -11.36
CA GLY A 501 39.25 -13.76 -12.75
C GLY A 501 38.91 -12.27 -12.91
N PHE A 502 38.52 -11.59 -11.83
CA PHE A 502 38.32 -10.15 -11.75
C PHE A 502 39.45 -9.41 -11.02
N ALA A 503 40.61 -10.04 -10.82
CA ALA A 503 41.70 -9.43 -10.03
C ALA A 503 42.14 -8.05 -10.53
N ASP A 504 42.05 -7.80 -11.84
CA ASP A 504 42.41 -6.50 -12.44
C ASP A 504 41.47 -5.34 -12.07
N SER A 505 40.35 -5.63 -11.43
CA SER A 505 39.44 -4.64 -10.85
C SER A 505 39.71 -4.34 -9.36
N GLU A 506 40.60 -5.09 -8.72
CA GLU A 506 40.96 -4.95 -7.31
C GLU A 506 42.18 -4.03 -7.14
N ILE A 507 42.37 -3.47 -5.94
CA ILE A 507 43.51 -2.58 -5.66
C ILE A 507 44.80 -3.38 -5.53
N SER A 508 44.82 -4.43 -4.70
CA SER A 508 46.00 -5.29 -4.51
C SER A 508 45.86 -6.59 -5.28
N TRP A 509 46.53 -6.67 -6.43
CA TRP A 509 46.56 -7.87 -7.26
C TRP A 509 47.89 -8.01 -8.01
N PHE A 510 48.15 -9.21 -8.53
CA PHE A 510 49.26 -9.49 -9.42
C PHE A 510 48.91 -10.57 -10.45
N GLN A 511 49.75 -10.70 -11.48
CA GLN A 511 49.65 -11.77 -12.47
C GLN A 511 50.98 -12.52 -12.56
N THR A 512 50.92 -13.85 -12.55
CA THR A 512 52.10 -14.69 -12.79
C THR A 512 52.46 -14.74 -14.28
N SER A 513 53.66 -15.22 -14.60
CA SER A 513 54.18 -15.32 -15.96
C SER A 513 53.39 -16.26 -16.86
N GLN A 514 52.69 -17.27 -16.32
CA GLN A 514 51.75 -18.10 -17.09
C GLN A 514 50.31 -17.59 -17.08
N GLY A 515 50.09 -16.40 -16.52
CA GLY A 515 48.83 -15.66 -16.64
C GLY A 515 47.85 -15.87 -15.50
N MET A 516 48.23 -16.53 -14.39
CA MET A 516 47.38 -16.65 -13.21
C MET A 516 47.14 -15.27 -12.61
N LYS A 517 45.87 -14.83 -12.58
CA LYS A 517 45.47 -13.58 -11.93
C LYS A 517 45.12 -13.85 -10.47
N VAL A 518 45.69 -13.06 -9.56
CA VAL A 518 45.57 -13.27 -8.12
C VAL A 518 45.30 -11.96 -7.41
N THR A 519 44.24 -11.92 -6.60
CA THR A 519 43.94 -10.81 -5.67
C THR A 519 44.52 -11.13 -4.30
N ILE A 520 45.12 -10.13 -3.64
CA ILE A 520 45.57 -10.24 -2.25
C ILE A 520 44.44 -9.76 -1.35
N LYS A 521 43.79 -10.68 -0.63
CA LYS A 521 42.64 -10.38 0.25
C LYS A 521 43.04 -10.06 1.69
N TYR A 522 44.21 -10.52 2.12
CA TYR A 522 44.89 -10.13 3.35
C TYR A 522 46.42 -10.25 3.21
N PRO A 523 47.23 -9.28 3.71
CA PRO A 523 46.84 -8.00 4.34
C PRO A 523 45.92 -7.12 3.46
N LYS A 524 45.14 -6.22 4.07
CA LYS A 524 44.15 -5.40 3.34
C LYS A 524 44.83 -4.38 2.44
N ASP A 525 44.12 -3.90 1.42
CA ASP A 525 44.64 -2.98 0.41
C ASP A 525 45.23 -1.68 0.99
N ASP A 526 44.64 -1.19 2.08
CA ASP A 526 45.07 0.00 2.81
C ASP A 526 46.14 -0.28 3.87
N GLU A 527 46.47 -1.55 4.10
CA GLU A 527 47.44 -2.00 5.10
C GLU A 527 48.71 -2.58 4.46
N ILE A 528 48.60 -3.28 3.32
CA ILE A 528 49.70 -4.05 2.74
C ILE A 528 50.88 -3.17 2.30
N ASN A 529 52.10 -3.62 2.61
CA ASN A 529 53.33 -2.96 2.15
C ASN A 529 53.95 -3.62 0.91
N SER A 530 54.93 -2.94 0.31
CA SER A 530 55.60 -3.41 -0.93
C SER A 530 56.35 -4.73 -0.75
N ASP A 531 56.96 -4.97 0.42
CA ASP A 531 57.71 -6.20 0.68
C ASP A 531 56.76 -7.39 0.76
N GLN A 532 55.64 -7.23 1.49
CA GLN A 532 54.60 -8.24 1.62
C GLN A 532 53.99 -8.59 0.26
N SER A 533 53.65 -7.58 -0.55
CA SER A 533 53.12 -7.77 -1.90
C SER A 533 54.13 -8.49 -2.81
N ALA A 534 55.40 -8.05 -2.80
CA ALA A 534 56.45 -8.70 -3.57
C ALA A 534 56.72 -10.14 -3.11
N TYR A 535 56.70 -10.41 -1.79
CA TYR A 535 56.91 -11.74 -1.24
C TYR A 535 55.83 -12.71 -1.75
N ILE A 536 54.55 -12.38 -1.57
CA ILE A 536 53.48 -13.30 -1.92
C ILE A 536 53.37 -13.51 -3.44
N ALA A 537 53.63 -12.46 -4.23
CA ALA A 537 53.71 -12.57 -5.69
C ALA A 537 54.86 -13.50 -6.12
N ASN A 538 56.06 -13.33 -5.56
CA ASN A 538 57.21 -14.17 -5.87
C ASN A 538 57.03 -15.62 -5.38
N TYR A 539 56.43 -15.82 -4.21
CA TYR A 539 56.13 -17.17 -3.70
C TYR A 539 55.14 -17.89 -4.63
N THR A 540 54.10 -17.19 -5.08
CA THR A 540 53.12 -17.71 -6.05
C THR A 540 53.76 -17.99 -7.42
N GLN A 541 54.65 -17.11 -7.90
CA GLN A 541 55.40 -17.35 -9.14
C GLN A 541 56.31 -18.58 -9.03
N ASN A 542 56.99 -18.75 -7.90
CA ASN A 542 57.86 -19.91 -7.67
C ASN A 542 57.06 -21.21 -7.56
N MET A 543 55.89 -21.17 -6.93
CA MET A 543 54.94 -22.28 -6.91
C MET A 543 54.53 -22.68 -8.33
N GLU A 544 54.15 -21.72 -9.17
CA GLU A 544 53.80 -21.95 -10.57
C GLU A 544 55.01 -22.50 -11.37
N ASN A 545 56.20 -21.93 -11.20
CA ASN A 545 57.40 -22.40 -11.86
C ASN A 545 57.71 -23.87 -11.50
N ALA A 546 57.60 -24.24 -10.22
CA ALA A 546 57.82 -25.61 -9.76
C ALA A 546 56.80 -26.58 -10.37
N MET A 547 55.53 -26.17 -10.42
CA MET A 547 54.45 -26.96 -11.01
C MET A 547 54.65 -27.23 -12.51
N PHE A 548 55.17 -26.27 -13.26
CA PHE A 548 55.41 -26.43 -14.71
C PHE A 548 56.84 -26.84 -15.06
N SER A 549 57.68 -27.11 -14.06
CA SER A 549 59.03 -27.62 -14.27
C SER A 549 59.05 -29.09 -14.74
N THR A 550 60.19 -29.54 -15.23
CA THR A 550 60.41 -30.96 -15.56
C THR A 550 60.42 -31.87 -14.33
N ASN A 551 60.70 -31.32 -13.14
CA ASN A 551 60.81 -32.06 -11.89
C ASN A 551 59.58 -31.85 -10.99
N PHE A 552 58.44 -31.48 -11.56
CA PHE A 552 57.23 -31.10 -10.82
C PHE A 552 56.71 -32.19 -9.86
N THR A 553 56.98 -33.47 -10.13
CA THR A 553 56.61 -34.61 -9.28
C THR A 553 57.60 -34.88 -8.15
N ASP A 554 58.76 -34.21 -8.14
CA ASP A 554 59.77 -34.37 -7.09
C ASP A 554 59.21 -33.91 -5.74
N ALA A 555 59.48 -34.69 -4.69
CA ALA A 555 58.92 -34.42 -3.36
C ALA A 555 59.50 -33.16 -2.69
N GLU A 556 60.73 -32.77 -3.01
CA GLU A 556 61.42 -31.63 -2.40
C GLU A 556 61.50 -30.41 -3.33
N LEU A 557 61.59 -30.64 -4.64
CA LEU A 557 61.77 -29.60 -5.65
C LEU A 557 60.49 -29.28 -6.43
N GLY A 558 59.51 -30.18 -6.39
CA GLY A 558 58.25 -30.06 -7.12
C GLY A 558 57.21 -29.16 -6.44
N TRP A 559 55.97 -29.24 -6.91
CA TRP A 559 54.89 -28.36 -6.45
C TRP A 559 54.54 -28.53 -4.96
N ARG A 560 54.79 -29.72 -4.39
CA ARG A 560 54.55 -30.05 -2.97
C ARG A 560 55.37 -29.21 -1.99
N LYS A 561 56.45 -28.58 -2.46
CA LYS A 561 57.21 -27.58 -1.68
C LYS A 561 56.40 -26.32 -1.37
N TYR A 562 55.35 -26.04 -2.15
CA TYR A 562 54.61 -24.78 -2.10
C TYR A 562 53.13 -24.94 -1.74
N ILE A 563 52.59 -26.15 -1.82
CA ILE A 563 51.17 -26.43 -1.62
C ILE A 563 51.02 -27.65 -0.72
N ASP A 564 50.09 -27.56 0.23
CA ASP A 564 49.61 -28.68 1.01
C ASP A 564 48.77 -29.61 0.13
N GLU A 565 49.31 -30.81 -0.13
CA GLU A 565 48.71 -31.80 -1.04
C GLU A 565 47.29 -32.20 -0.62
N ALA A 566 47.03 -32.36 0.68
CA ALA A 566 45.72 -32.79 1.17
C ALA A 566 44.64 -31.74 0.89
N SER A 567 44.88 -30.47 1.22
CA SER A 567 43.92 -29.40 0.97
C SER A 567 43.67 -29.19 -0.53
N MET A 568 44.69 -29.34 -1.37
CA MET A 568 44.55 -29.27 -2.83
C MET A 568 43.67 -30.40 -3.38
N VAL A 569 43.90 -31.63 -2.92
CA VAL A 569 43.09 -32.79 -3.32
C VAL A 569 41.64 -32.62 -2.88
N ASP A 570 41.39 -32.19 -1.64
CA ASP A 570 40.03 -31.95 -1.14
C ASP A 570 39.31 -30.85 -1.94
N TRP A 571 40.01 -29.74 -2.26
CA TRP A 571 39.48 -28.69 -3.13
C TRP A 571 39.15 -29.20 -4.53
N TYR A 572 40.05 -29.97 -5.14
CA TYR A 572 39.83 -30.53 -6.47
C TYR A 572 38.64 -31.51 -6.47
N ILE A 573 38.54 -32.38 -5.46
CA ILE A 573 37.40 -33.29 -5.29
C ILE A 573 36.11 -32.49 -5.14
N ALA A 574 36.08 -31.38 -4.39
CA ALA A 574 34.90 -30.54 -4.27
C ALA A 574 34.47 -29.94 -5.62
N CYS A 575 35.43 -29.40 -6.38
CA CYS A 575 35.21 -28.85 -7.71
C CYS A 575 34.60 -29.89 -8.67
N GLU A 576 35.14 -31.11 -8.69
CA GLU A 576 34.63 -32.19 -9.52
C GLU A 576 33.28 -32.73 -9.04
N LEU A 577 33.14 -33.01 -7.75
CA LEU A 577 31.94 -33.60 -7.16
C LEU A 577 30.73 -32.69 -7.34
N PHE A 578 30.91 -31.38 -7.18
CA PHE A 578 29.83 -30.41 -7.30
C PHE A 578 29.67 -29.90 -8.74
N GLY A 579 30.58 -30.24 -9.65
CA GLY A 579 30.53 -29.75 -11.03
C GLY A 579 30.65 -28.24 -11.10
N ASN A 580 31.60 -27.64 -10.36
CA ASN A 580 31.81 -26.20 -10.40
C ASN A 580 32.53 -25.82 -11.71
N SER A 581 31.79 -25.17 -12.60
CA SER A 581 32.25 -24.77 -13.93
C SER A 581 33.35 -23.71 -13.91
N ASP A 582 33.40 -22.86 -12.89
CA ASP A 582 34.42 -21.81 -12.72
C ASP A 582 35.50 -22.25 -11.72
N SER A 583 35.75 -23.56 -11.64
CA SER A 583 36.88 -24.11 -10.90
C SER A 583 38.18 -23.48 -11.40
N TRP A 584 38.95 -22.84 -10.50
CA TRP A 584 40.14 -22.02 -10.80
C TRP A 584 39.89 -20.57 -11.28
N TRP A 585 38.69 -20.03 -11.03
CA TRP A 585 38.35 -18.62 -11.31
C TRP A 585 38.05 -17.79 -10.06
N SER A 586 37.47 -18.41 -9.04
CA SER A 586 37.31 -17.87 -7.68
C SER A 586 37.77 -18.96 -6.72
N THR A 587 39.03 -18.91 -6.32
CA THR A 587 39.63 -19.97 -5.49
C THR A 587 40.53 -19.34 -4.44
N TYR A 588 40.11 -19.48 -3.18
CA TYR A 588 40.87 -18.98 -2.03
C TYR A 588 42.01 -19.92 -1.69
N MET A 589 43.15 -19.32 -1.39
CA MET A 589 44.31 -19.99 -0.81
C MET A 589 44.87 -19.12 0.32
N TYR A 590 45.40 -19.76 1.35
CA TYR A 590 45.99 -19.05 2.47
C TYR A 590 47.35 -19.62 2.84
N LYS A 591 48.20 -18.77 3.43
CA LYS A 591 49.58 -19.13 3.79
C LYS A 591 49.91 -18.69 5.21
N GLU A 592 50.20 -19.68 6.06
CA GLU A 592 50.74 -19.47 7.41
C GLU A 592 52.28 -19.34 7.37
N ARG A 593 52.85 -18.73 8.42
CA ARG A 593 54.28 -18.49 8.57
C ARG A 593 55.02 -19.81 8.55
N ASN A 594 56.11 -19.85 7.76
CA ASN A 594 56.93 -21.04 7.56
C ASN A 594 56.15 -22.29 7.09
N ASP A 595 54.96 -22.12 6.51
CA ASP A 595 54.12 -23.19 5.97
C ASP A 595 53.96 -23.04 4.45
N VAL A 596 53.25 -23.97 3.82
CA VAL A 596 52.88 -23.94 2.40
C VAL A 596 51.48 -23.34 2.20
N PHE A 597 51.09 -23.10 0.94
CA PHE A 597 49.71 -22.72 0.64
C PHE A 597 48.74 -23.85 0.97
N LYS A 598 47.61 -23.49 1.57
CA LYS A 598 46.46 -24.37 1.75
C LYS A 598 45.28 -23.84 0.95
N PHE A 599 44.53 -24.75 0.34
CA PHE A 599 43.31 -24.40 -0.37
C PHE A 599 42.15 -24.17 0.59
N GLY A 600 41.29 -23.24 0.23
CA GLY A 600 40.05 -22.95 0.92
C GLY A 600 40.00 -21.55 1.56
N PRO A 601 38.82 -21.14 2.05
CA PRO A 601 37.57 -21.93 2.05
C PRO A 601 36.98 -22.11 0.64
N LEU A 602 36.05 -23.06 0.49
CA LEU A 602 35.17 -23.06 -0.69
C LEU A 602 34.32 -21.79 -0.70
N TRP A 603 34.14 -21.20 -1.89
CA TRP A 603 33.38 -19.97 -2.10
C TRP A 603 32.80 -19.95 -3.53
N ASP A 604 31.67 -19.26 -3.74
CA ASP A 604 30.96 -19.10 -5.02
C ASP A 604 30.66 -20.42 -5.78
N PHE A 605 29.78 -21.24 -5.20
CA PHE A 605 29.28 -22.51 -5.76
C PHE A 605 27.81 -22.42 -6.23
N ASP A 606 27.24 -21.23 -6.39
CA ASP A 606 25.85 -21.04 -6.85
C ASP A 606 25.62 -21.51 -8.29
N ILE A 607 26.65 -21.49 -9.13
CA ILE A 607 26.61 -22.01 -10.51
C ILE A 607 26.99 -23.51 -10.61
N ALA A 608 27.36 -24.14 -9.49
CA ALA A 608 27.62 -25.58 -9.43
C ALA A 608 26.31 -26.39 -9.44
N PHE A 609 26.38 -27.70 -9.27
CA PHE A 609 25.23 -28.61 -9.24
C PHE A 609 24.32 -28.44 -10.46
N ASN A 610 24.94 -28.46 -11.64
CA ASN A 610 24.28 -28.34 -12.93
C ASN A 610 23.46 -27.04 -13.09
N ASN A 611 23.98 -25.91 -12.56
CA ASN A 611 23.33 -24.60 -12.62
C ASN A 611 24.00 -23.60 -13.57
N ASP A 612 24.98 -24.05 -14.36
CA ASP A 612 25.64 -23.22 -15.36
C ASP A 612 25.19 -23.59 -16.77
N ASN A 613 24.45 -22.68 -17.41
CA ASN A 613 23.98 -22.88 -18.78
C ASN A 613 25.11 -22.95 -19.81
N ARG A 614 26.31 -22.45 -19.48
CA ARG A 614 27.49 -22.50 -20.36
C ARG A 614 28.00 -23.93 -20.54
N LEU A 615 27.72 -24.84 -19.59
CA LEU A 615 28.14 -26.25 -19.64
C LEU A 615 27.08 -27.22 -20.16
N GLY A 616 25.81 -26.81 -20.24
CA GLY A 616 24.72 -27.72 -20.57
C GLY A 616 24.43 -28.69 -19.42
N ASP A 617 24.45 -30.01 -19.68
CA ASP A 617 24.26 -31.02 -18.64
C ASP A 617 25.59 -31.49 -18.05
N ALA A 618 25.99 -30.88 -16.94
CA ALA A 618 27.23 -31.16 -16.24
C ALA A 618 27.27 -32.53 -15.54
N THR A 619 26.15 -33.26 -15.43
CA THR A 619 26.10 -34.54 -14.70
C THR A 619 26.92 -35.67 -15.35
N THR A 620 27.28 -35.50 -16.62
CA THR A 620 28.07 -36.47 -17.40
C THR A 620 29.46 -35.95 -17.76
N LEU A 621 29.86 -34.79 -17.22
CA LEU A 621 31.09 -34.09 -17.57
C LEU A 621 32.08 -34.08 -16.40
N MET A 622 33.37 -34.16 -16.72
CA MET A 622 34.45 -33.95 -15.76
C MET A 622 34.91 -32.48 -15.83
N MET A 623 34.96 -31.78 -14.69
CA MET A 623 35.33 -30.36 -14.65
C MET A 623 36.75 -30.11 -15.14
N ARG A 624 37.70 -31.02 -14.89
CA ARG A 624 39.06 -30.94 -15.48
C ARG A 624 39.07 -30.80 -17.00
N THR A 625 38.04 -31.29 -17.69
CA THR A 625 37.94 -31.28 -19.15
C THR A 625 37.02 -30.18 -19.64
N TYR A 626 35.89 -29.98 -18.96
CA TYR A 626 34.80 -29.14 -19.46
C TYR A 626 34.61 -27.82 -18.71
N ALA A 627 35.24 -27.60 -17.56
CA ALA A 627 35.18 -26.32 -16.86
C ALA A 627 35.64 -25.16 -17.75
N HIS A 628 35.28 -23.94 -17.37
CA HIS A 628 35.72 -22.74 -18.06
C HIS A 628 37.21 -22.50 -17.85
N ASP A 629 37.82 -21.79 -18.79
CA ASP A 629 39.21 -21.41 -18.64
C ASP A 629 39.41 -20.36 -17.54
N PRO A 630 40.54 -20.41 -16.82
CA PRO A 630 41.71 -21.21 -17.15
C PRO A 630 41.78 -22.60 -16.49
N LYS A 631 41.96 -23.65 -17.31
CA LYS A 631 42.12 -25.05 -16.84
C LYS A 631 43.56 -25.55 -16.78
N THR A 632 44.53 -24.75 -17.20
CA THR A 632 45.92 -25.21 -17.37
C THR A 632 46.52 -25.75 -16.08
N TRP A 633 46.27 -25.09 -14.94
CA TRP A 633 46.73 -25.54 -13.62
C TRP A 633 46.03 -26.82 -13.16
N ILE A 634 44.71 -26.91 -13.32
CA ILE A 634 43.94 -28.14 -13.04
C ILE A 634 44.48 -29.31 -13.86
N SER A 635 44.67 -29.09 -15.16
CA SER A 635 45.23 -30.10 -16.08
C SER A 635 46.63 -30.53 -15.68
N ARG A 636 47.40 -29.62 -15.08
CA ARG A 636 48.76 -29.88 -14.64
C ARG A 636 48.84 -30.66 -13.32
N TRP A 637 47.96 -30.40 -12.36
CA TRP A 637 47.86 -31.22 -11.14
C TRP A 637 47.38 -32.64 -11.40
N TRP A 638 46.59 -32.83 -12.45
CA TRP A 638 46.10 -34.15 -12.83
C TRP A 638 47.19 -35.04 -13.47
N GLN A 639 48.22 -34.45 -14.10
CA GLN A 639 49.38 -35.16 -14.64
C GLN A 639 50.30 -35.62 -13.51
#